data_AF-A0A8S4QZN7-F1
#
_entry.id   AF-A0A8S4QZN7-F1
#
_cell.length_a   1.000
_cell.length_b   1.000
_cell.length_c   1.000
_cell.angle_alpha   90.00
_cell.angle_beta   90.00
_cell.angle_gamma   90.00
#
_symmetry.space_group_name_H-M   'P 1'
#
loop_
_entity.id
_entity.type
_entity.pdbx_description
1 polymer ?
#
loop_
_entity_poly.entity_id
_entity_poly.type
_entity_poly.pdbx_seq_one_letter_code
_entity_poly.pdbx_strand_id
1 'polypeptide(L)'
;TSFSEGLKPDPELKVSEWANEYRVLAPTAASEPGKWRTERTPYLKEIMDSLSPSSQAEKVVFMKGAQIGGTEAGNNWIGYIIDQTPGPMLVVQPTVEMGKRWSKGRFAPLIESTPCLKSKVKDPRSRDSGNTVQSKEFPGGIVVITGANSSVGLRSMPVKYLFLDEIDAYPGDSGGEGDPVLLSIARTNTFARRKIFLVSTPTIHGISRIEKEFEVTDKRYFFVPCPHCNYYQILKWSQIKWENNDSRTAHYVCTECSGKIENHQKTEMLERGEWRATEAKEGEKKGFHLSSLYSPVGWYSWQQAVEDFLHAKESEQLLKVWINTTLGETWVDKGEVPDWKQLFNRREFFPVGTVPKGEVVLTAGVDVQKDRLEVEVVAWGKSRENWSIDYRVFEGDTGRGEVWGKLSELLNHHFIGENGLEYMISMMAVDAGYATQEVYNWVRGHQGSGRVMAVKGVNKALVPLSSPSRVDITVGGQKLKRGIKLWPVGVSILKSELFQLLNILKEEEKVPAGYCHFPEYAPEYFKQLTAEQLVSKVVKGYTKQEWQKVRERNEVLDCRIYARAASIALGIDRWPESKWNSLSGKIESKKPKKVRQTKEYTEFLEQLKEQIATSRYKAALAVNSKLIVLYHYIGTEILRRQKEHGWGAKIIDQLSKDLRSAFPEMKGFSARNLTYMRQFAAEYQDTEFTQQVAAQLPWFHIVVILDKVKDPKERLFYFQKAIEHGWSRSIMVMQIERELHKRQGKAVTNFKDKLPSPQSDLAHYTLKDPYIFDFLSIGDDAHEREVEKGLVGHVEKFLLELGEGFAFVGRQFHLDVGDEDFFVDLLFYHLKLRCFIVIELKDNKFKPEYAGKMNFYLSAVDDLLKHETDQPSIGLILCKSKNDVLAKYTLKDMTKPIGLAEYRITESLPENIKTALPTVEELEAELSKISDKEK
;
A
#
# COMPACT_ATOMS: atom_id res chain seq x y z
N THR A 1 25.49 63.32 -13.39
CA THR A 1 24.30 63.72 -14.16
C THR A 1 23.59 62.47 -14.61
N SER A 2 22.25 62.44 -14.63
CA SER A 2 21.43 61.32 -15.14
C SER A 2 21.82 60.88 -16.55
N PHE A 3 22.34 61.81 -17.36
CA PHE A 3 22.93 61.53 -18.68
C PHE A 3 24.18 60.64 -18.62
N SER A 4 25.03 60.79 -17.61
CA SER A 4 26.24 59.97 -17.43
C SER A 4 25.94 58.58 -16.84
N GLU A 5 24.83 58.43 -16.12
CA GLU A 5 24.31 57.12 -15.70
C GLU A 5 23.71 56.35 -16.89
N GLY A 6 22.97 57.03 -17.78
CA GLY A 6 22.41 56.42 -18.99
C GLY A 6 23.44 56.05 -20.08
N LEU A 7 24.67 56.55 -19.99
CA LEU A 7 25.80 56.18 -20.86
C LEU A 7 26.61 54.99 -20.32
N LYS A 8 26.39 54.60 -19.06
CA LYS A 8 27.06 53.45 -18.46
C LYS A 8 26.29 52.20 -18.93
N PRO A 9 26.91 51.28 -19.69
CA PRO A 9 26.22 50.05 -20.06
C PRO A 9 25.77 49.33 -18.78
N ASP A 10 24.53 48.86 -18.77
CA ASP A 10 24.03 48.04 -17.67
C ASP A 10 24.98 46.85 -17.48
N PRO A 11 25.40 46.55 -16.24
CA PRO A 11 26.30 45.44 -16.00
C PRO A 11 25.67 44.15 -16.49
N GLU A 12 26.43 43.33 -17.23
CA GLU A 12 25.96 42.04 -17.76
C GLU A 12 25.89 41.01 -16.62
N LEU A 13 24.95 41.21 -15.70
CA LEU A 13 24.74 40.35 -14.54
C LEU A 13 24.03 39.07 -14.96
N LYS A 14 24.41 37.96 -14.36
CA LYS A 14 23.61 36.73 -14.36
C LYS A 14 22.50 36.83 -13.32
N VAL A 15 21.50 35.95 -13.40
CA VAL A 15 20.36 35.94 -12.47
C VAL A 15 20.80 35.81 -11.01
N SER A 16 21.79 34.96 -10.70
CA SER A 16 22.25 34.80 -9.31
C SER A 16 23.00 36.02 -8.78
N GLU A 17 23.78 36.69 -9.63
CA GLU A 17 24.53 37.90 -9.30
C GLU A 17 23.58 39.08 -9.06
N TRP A 18 22.57 39.23 -9.92
CA TRP A 18 21.49 40.19 -9.72
C TRP A 18 20.71 39.94 -8.43
N ALA A 19 20.37 38.67 -8.15
CA ALA A 19 19.68 38.33 -6.92
C ALA A 19 20.54 38.67 -5.69
N ASN A 20 21.81 38.30 -5.70
CA ASN A 20 22.73 38.66 -4.62
C ASN A 20 22.86 40.16 -4.45
N GLU A 21 22.81 40.96 -5.51
CA GLU A 21 23.03 42.40 -5.39
C GLU A 21 21.77 43.18 -5.00
N TYR A 22 20.62 42.83 -5.59
CA TYR A 22 19.41 43.64 -5.51
C TYR A 22 18.25 42.98 -4.75
N ARG A 23 18.11 41.64 -4.78
CA ARG A 23 16.92 40.98 -4.23
C ARG A 23 16.85 41.16 -2.72
N VAL A 24 15.70 41.64 -2.24
CA VAL A 24 15.38 41.70 -0.81
C VAL A 24 14.18 40.82 -0.50
N LEU A 25 14.32 39.94 0.48
CA LEU A 25 13.27 39.08 1.01
C LEU A 25 12.45 39.83 2.05
N ALA A 26 11.15 39.98 1.80
CA ALA A 26 10.23 40.62 2.72
C ALA A 26 9.94 39.71 3.95
N PRO A 27 9.78 40.29 5.17
CA PRO A 27 9.40 39.53 6.38
C PRO A 27 8.10 38.75 6.25
N THR A 28 7.17 39.23 5.42
CA THR A 28 5.88 38.59 5.14
C THR A 28 6.00 37.36 4.26
N ALA A 29 7.14 37.15 3.58
CA ALA A 29 7.33 36.10 2.59
C ALA A 29 8.47 35.13 2.92
N ALA A 30 9.42 35.49 3.80
CA ALA A 30 10.60 34.66 4.07
C ALA A 30 10.86 34.46 5.57
N SER A 31 11.36 33.28 5.93
CA SER A 31 11.83 32.95 7.29
C SER A 31 13.10 33.72 7.67
N GLU A 32 13.94 34.06 6.69
CA GLU A 32 15.14 34.88 6.84
C GLU A 32 14.96 36.18 6.01
N PRO A 33 14.31 37.24 6.54
CA PRO A 33 14.18 38.50 5.82
C PRO A 33 15.52 39.22 5.66
N GLY A 34 15.64 40.02 4.59
CA GLY A 34 16.85 40.77 4.28
C GLY A 34 17.37 40.52 2.86
N LYS A 35 18.62 40.89 2.59
CA LYS A 35 19.24 40.72 1.27
C LYS A 35 19.35 39.22 0.93
N TRP A 36 19.00 38.85 -0.30
CA TRP A 36 19.14 37.48 -0.77
C TRP A 36 20.60 37.04 -0.75
N ARG A 37 20.82 35.79 -0.35
CA ARG A 37 22.16 35.21 -0.19
C ARG A 37 22.22 33.87 -0.91
N THR A 38 22.77 33.87 -2.12
CA THR A 38 22.96 32.63 -2.90
C THR A 38 23.93 31.68 -2.19
N GLU A 39 24.85 32.17 -1.36
CA GLU A 39 25.70 31.35 -0.48
C GLU A 39 24.90 30.42 0.46
N ARG A 40 23.67 30.79 0.86
CA ARG A 40 22.80 29.92 1.66
C ARG A 40 22.25 28.76 0.85
N THR A 41 22.12 28.92 -0.47
CA THR A 41 21.55 27.92 -1.39
C THR A 41 22.44 27.78 -2.64
N PRO A 42 23.71 27.35 -2.48
CA PRO A 42 24.71 27.41 -3.55
C PRO A 42 24.32 26.58 -4.77
N TYR A 43 23.56 25.50 -4.56
CA TYR A 43 22.99 24.66 -5.61
C TYR A 43 22.01 25.41 -6.54
N LEU A 44 21.37 26.50 -6.10
CA LEU A 44 20.49 27.30 -6.96
C LEU A 44 21.26 28.21 -7.92
N LYS A 45 22.54 28.49 -7.67
CA LYS A 45 23.35 29.41 -8.47
C LYS A 45 23.34 29.04 -9.95
N GLU A 46 23.70 27.80 -10.27
CA GLU A 46 23.80 27.35 -11.65
C GLU A 46 22.45 27.22 -12.35
N ILE A 47 21.40 26.87 -11.60
CA ILE A 47 20.01 26.81 -12.09
C ILE A 47 19.58 28.22 -12.52
N MET A 48 19.74 29.21 -11.64
CA MET A 48 19.45 30.61 -11.92
C MET A 48 20.29 31.14 -13.09
N ASP A 49 21.60 30.90 -13.07
CA ASP A 49 22.50 31.40 -14.11
C ASP A 49 22.18 30.78 -15.48
N SER A 50 21.69 29.54 -15.52
CA SER A 50 21.24 28.87 -16.74
C SER A 50 20.00 29.54 -17.37
N LEU A 51 19.21 30.27 -16.58
CA LEU A 51 18.06 31.08 -17.04
C LEU A 51 18.46 32.45 -17.59
N SER A 52 19.72 32.86 -17.41
CA SER A 52 20.23 34.13 -17.94
C SER A 52 20.24 34.13 -19.47
N PRO A 53 20.04 35.29 -20.13
CA PRO A 53 20.13 35.42 -21.59
C PRO A 53 21.48 34.99 -22.19
N SER A 54 22.56 35.12 -21.42
CA SER A 54 23.92 34.72 -21.80
C SER A 54 24.13 33.19 -21.81
N SER A 55 23.27 32.43 -21.14
CA SER A 55 23.29 30.96 -21.18
C SER A 55 22.68 30.44 -22.48
N GLN A 56 23.25 29.36 -23.04
CA GLN A 56 22.70 28.67 -24.21
C GLN A 56 21.45 27.84 -23.91
N ALA A 57 21.13 27.57 -22.64
CA ALA A 57 20.00 26.71 -22.27
C ALA A 57 18.65 27.39 -22.57
N GLU A 58 17.86 26.86 -23.51
CA GLU A 58 16.48 27.32 -23.73
C GLU A 58 15.53 26.80 -22.66
N LYS A 59 15.74 25.57 -22.19
CA LYS A 59 14.88 24.91 -21.20
C LYS A 59 15.69 24.46 -20.00
N VAL A 60 15.26 24.88 -18.82
CA VAL A 60 15.80 24.46 -17.52
C VAL A 60 14.72 23.69 -16.78
N VAL A 61 15.02 22.46 -16.39
CA VAL A 61 14.11 21.56 -15.67
C VAL A 61 14.68 21.31 -14.28
N PHE A 62 13.87 21.49 -13.23
CA PHE A 62 14.27 21.25 -11.86
C PHE A 62 13.31 20.29 -11.15
N MET A 63 13.70 19.01 -11.13
CA MET A 63 13.02 17.96 -10.37
C MET A 63 13.57 17.96 -8.94
N LYS A 64 12.73 18.29 -7.96
CA LYS A 64 13.22 18.65 -6.63
C LYS A 64 12.42 18.06 -5.49
N GLY A 65 13.05 17.90 -4.34
CA GLY A 65 12.37 17.76 -3.05
C GLY A 65 11.79 19.10 -2.57
N ALA A 66 10.88 19.07 -1.61
CA ALA A 66 10.25 20.23 -1.01
C ALA A 66 11.27 21.11 -0.26
N GLN A 67 10.94 22.40 -0.16
CA GLN A 67 11.67 23.37 0.68
C GLN A 67 13.16 23.64 0.31
N ILE A 68 13.56 23.39 -0.93
CA ILE A 68 14.92 23.72 -1.43
C ILE A 68 14.96 24.98 -2.33
N GLY A 69 13.97 25.87 -2.22
CA GLY A 69 14.03 27.20 -2.86
C GLY A 69 13.78 27.25 -4.38
N GLY A 70 13.23 26.19 -5.00
CA GLY A 70 12.94 26.17 -6.44
C GLY A 70 12.04 27.31 -6.92
N THR A 71 10.94 27.60 -6.21
CA THR A 71 10.06 28.74 -6.53
C THR A 71 10.76 30.09 -6.34
N GLU A 72 11.64 30.22 -5.34
CA GLU A 72 12.39 31.47 -5.13
C GLU A 72 13.44 31.71 -6.22
N ALA A 73 14.04 30.65 -6.79
CA ALA A 73 14.87 30.78 -8.00
C ALA A 73 14.05 31.34 -9.18
N GLY A 74 12.80 30.88 -9.35
CA GLY A 74 11.86 31.44 -10.33
C GLY A 74 11.50 32.90 -10.04
N ASN A 75 11.26 33.26 -8.78
CA ASN A 75 10.99 34.64 -8.36
C ASN A 75 12.19 35.56 -8.63
N ASN A 76 13.41 35.10 -8.34
CA ASN A 76 14.64 35.84 -8.64
C ASN A 76 14.80 36.05 -10.15
N TRP A 77 14.48 35.03 -10.94
CA TRP A 77 14.48 35.15 -12.39
C TRP A 77 13.46 36.17 -12.89
N ILE A 78 12.22 36.16 -12.38
CA ILE A 78 11.20 37.17 -12.73
C ILE A 78 11.72 38.58 -12.42
N GLY A 79 12.28 38.80 -11.23
CA GLY A 79 12.88 40.08 -10.84
C GLY A 79 13.98 40.51 -11.81
N TYR A 80 14.90 39.61 -12.13
CA TYR A 80 15.94 39.85 -13.13
C TYR A 80 15.37 40.22 -14.50
N ILE A 81 14.30 39.55 -14.96
CA ILE A 81 13.65 39.88 -16.24
C ILE A 81 13.08 41.30 -16.23
N ILE A 82 12.38 41.68 -15.15
CA ILE A 82 11.81 43.03 -15.02
C ILE A 82 12.90 44.10 -15.04
N ASP A 83 14.04 43.82 -14.41
CA ASP A 83 15.10 44.79 -14.23
C ASP A 83 16.06 44.87 -15.41
N GLN A 84 16.60 43.74 -15.87
CA GLN A 84 17.76 43.67 -16.76
C GLN A 84 17.41 43.34 -18.20
N THR A 85 16.38 42.52 -18.44
CA THR A 85 16.00 42.10 -19.79
C THR A 85 14.48 42.04 -19.98
N PRO A 86 13.79 43.20 -19.93
CA PRO A 86 12.33 43.26 -20.04
C PRO A 86 11.79 42.51 -21.25
N GLY A 87 10.66 41.83 -21.05
CA GLY A 87 9.95 41.14 -22.11
C GLY A 87 8.67 40.46 -21.63
N PRO A 88 7.89 39.87 -22.55
CA PRO A 88 6.66 39.18 -22.19
C PRO A 88 6.97 37.85 -21.50
N MET A 89 6.43 37.68 -20.29
CA MET A 89 6.59 36.49 -19.45
C MET A 89 5.23 35.91 -19.05
N LEU A 90 5.09 34.59 -19.11
CA LEU A 90 3.96 33.86 -18.55
C LEU A 90 4.41 33.05 -17.34
N VAL A 91 3.70 33.20 -16.22
CA VAL A 91 3.84 32.38 -15.02
C VAL A 91 2.59 31.52 -14.87
N VAL A 92 2.79 30.21 -14.81
CA VAL A 92 1.71 29.23 -14.68
C VAL A 92 1.83 28.55 -13.33
N GLN A 93 0.72 28.51 -12.61
CA GLN A 93 0.54 27.82 -11.33
C GLN A 93 -0.51 26.71 -11.52
N PRO A 94 -0.66 25.74 -10.59
CA PRO A 94 -1.61 24.63 -10.77
C PRO A 94 -3.06 25.10 -10.99
N THR A 95 -3.48 26.14 -10.26
CA THR A 95 -4.81 26.77 -10.43
C THR A 95 -4.71 28.30 -10.49
N VAL A 96 -5.73 28.93 -11.06
CA VAL A 96 -5.84 30.41 -11.11
C VAL A 96 -5.82 31.01 -9.71
N GLU A 97 -6.47 30.36 -8.74
CA GLU A 97 -6.52 30.76 -7.34
C GLU A 97 -5.14 30.72 -6.70
N MET A 98 -4.35 29.67 -6.96
CA MET A 98 -2.96 29.58 -6.51
C MET A 98 -2.10 30.68 -7.15
N GLY A 99 -2.30 30.97 -8.44
CA GLY A 99 -1.67 32.11 -9.12
C GLY A 99 -1.95 33.45 -8.45
N LYS A 100 -3.22 33.73 -8.11
CA LYS A 100 -3.61 34.95 -7.39
C LYS A 100 -2.99 35.01 -5.99
N ARG A 101 -2.94 33.88 -5.27
CA ARG A 101 -2.34 33.79 -3.92
C ARG A 101 -0.83 34.02 -3.98
N TRP A 102 -0.13 33.37 -4.90
CA TRP A 102 1.30 33.58 -5.12
C TRP A 102 1.61 35.03 -5.52
N SER A 103 0.81 35.63 -6.39
CA SER A 103 1.00 37.02 -6.81
C SER A 103 0.94 37.99 -5.62
N LYS A 104 -0.06 37.84 -4.75
CA LYS A 104 -0.21 38.68 -3.56
C LYS A 104 0.81 38.38 -2.46
N GLY A 105 1.14 37.11 -2.24
CA GLY A 105 1.97 36.67 -1.11
C GLY A 105 3.47 36.62 -1.37
N ARG A 106 3.90 36.55 -2.64
CA ARG A 106 5.32 36.38 -3.02
C ARG A 106 5.78 37.45 -4.01
N PHE A 107 5.04 37.61 -5.12
CA PHE A 107 5.48 38.48 -6.22
C PHE A 107 5.33 39.97 -5.92
N ALA A 108 4.19 40.40 -5.36
CA ALA A 108 4.01 41.79 -4.95
C ALA A 108 5.01 42.21 -3.84
N PRO A 109 5.22 41.42 -2.77
CA PRO A 109 6.27 41.70 -1.80
C PRO A 109 7.66 41.79 -2.42
N LEU A 110 8.00 40.92 -3.38
CA LEU A 110 9.27 40.99 -4.13
C LEU A 110 9.47 42.35 -4.81
N ILE A 111 8.45 42.86 -5.49
CA ILE A 111 8.49 44.16 -6.17
C ILE A 111 8.63 45.29 -5.13
N GLU A 112 7.85 45.24 -4.05
CA GLU A 112 7.82 46.29 -3.03
C GLU A 112 9.10 46.39 -2.20
N SER A 113 9.72 45.25 -1.88
CA SER A 113 10.95 45.17 -1.08
C SER A 113 12.21 45.44 -1.89
N THR A 114 12.17 45.28 -3.21
CA THR A 114 13.35 45.41 -4.10
C THR A 114 13.33 46.77 -4.81
N PRO A 115 14.20 47.73 -4.44
CA PRO A 115 14.09 49.12 -4.90
C PRO A 115 14.11 49.31 -6.43
N CYS A 116 14.95 48.57 -7.16
CA CYS A 116 15.01 48.66 -8.62
C CYS A 116 13.70 48.22 -9.27
N LEU A 117 13.04 47.17 -8.76
CA LEU A 117 11.75 46.69 -9.25
C LEU A 117 10.62 47.67 -8.93
N LYS A 118 10.58 48.18 -7.69
CA LYS A 118 9.58 49.17 -7.25
C LYS A 118 9.58 50.42 -8.11
N SER A 119 10.75 50.84 -8.60
CA SER A 119 10.87 52.00 -9.48
C SER A 119 10.33 51.76 -10.91
N LYS A 120 10.31 50.50 -11.35
CA LYS A 120 9.91 50.09 -12.72
C LYS A 120 8.46 49.66 -12.83
N VAL A 121 7.91 49.03 -11.79
CA VAL A 121 6.51 48.57 -11.78
C VAL A 121 5.64 49.63 -11.10
N LYS A 122 4.73 50.24 -11.86
CA LYS A 122 3.83 51.30 -11.36
C LYS A 122 2.87 50.79 -10.27
N ASP A 123 2.52 51.65 -9.32
CA ASP A 123 1.50 51.33 -8.31
C ASP A 123 0.16 51.00 -8.99
N PRO A 124 -0.51 49.87 -8.62
CA PRO A 124 -1.83 49.50 -9.15
C PRO A 124 -2.89 50.61 -9.05
N ARG A 125 -2.78 51.51 -8.06
CA ARG A 125 -3.71 52.64 -7.83
C ARG A 125 -3.46 53.86 -8.73
N SER A 126 -2.39 53.86 -9.52
CA SER A 126 -2.14 54.94 -10.48
C SER A 126 -3.10 54.87 -11.68
N ARG A 127 -3.51 56.03 -12.21
CA ARG A 127 -4.55 56.15 -13.26
C ARG A 127 -4.26 55.39 -14.56
N ASP A 128 -3.01 54.99 -14.80
CA ASP A 128 -2.53 54.29 -16.01
C ASP A 128 -1.67 53.06 -15.66
N SER A 129 -2.02 52.31 -14.60
CA SER A 129 -1.11 51.29 -14.08
C SER A 129 -0.97 50.04 -14.96
N GLY A 130 -2.00 49.68 -15.75
CA GLY A 130 -2.06 48.39 -16.46
C GLY A 130 -1.99 47.16 -15.53
N ASN A 131 -1.89 47.39 -14.21
CA ASN A 131 -1.42 46.42 -13.22
C ASN A 131 -2.59 45.82 -12.46
N THR A 132 -2.80 44.52 -12.63
CA THR A 132 -3.80 43.75 -11.90
C THR A 132 -3.12 42.74 -10.98
N VAL A 133 -3.89 41.90 -10.29
CA VAL A 133 -3.33 40.78 -9.52
C VAL A 133 -2.68 39.74 -10.44
N GLN A 134 -3.17 39.61 -11.67
CA GLN A 134 -2.73 38.58 -12.62
C GLN A 134 -1.86 39.12 -13.76
N SER A 135 -1.62 40.43 -13.80
CA SER A 135 -0.78 41.06 -14.80
C SER A 135 0.01 42.20 -14.18
N LYS A 136 1.32 42.24 -14.45
CA LYS A 136 2.20 43.37 -14.10
C LYS A 136 2.92 43.87 -15.34
N GLU A 137 2.63 45.10 -15.74
CA GLU A 137 3.27 45.85 -16.81
C GLU A 137 4.40 46.72 -16.27
N PHE A 138 5.47 46.81 -17.05
CA PHE A 138 6.67 47.60 -16.78
C PHE A 138 7.31 48.04 -18.10
N PRO A 139 8.20 49.04 -18.11
CA PRO A 139 8.86 49.49 -19.33
C PRO A 139 9.53 48.32 -20.08
N GLY A 140 9.05 48.04 -21.30
CA GLY A 140 9.60 47.00 -22.17
C GLY A 140 9.08 45.57 -21.90
N GLY A 141 8.14 45.34 -20.99
CA GLY A 141 7.64 43.98 -20.73
C GLY A 141 6.36 43.88 -19.89
N ILE A 142 5.90 42.64 -19.75
CA ILE A 142 4.70 42.28 -18.98
C ILE A 142 4.88 40.89 -18.39
N VAL A 143 4.45 40.70 -17.15
CA VAL A 143 4.34 39.39 -16.49
C VAL A 143 2.86 39.06 -16.32
N VAL A 144 2.41 38.01 -16.99
CA VAL A 144 1.04 37.48 -16.89
C VAL A 144 1.02 36.21 -16.04
N ILE A 145 0.03 36.06 -15.17
CA ILE A 145 -0.08 34.98 -14.19
C ILE A 145 -1.41 34.25 -14.39
N THR A 146 -1.33 32.95 -14.64
CA THR A 146 -2.51 32.11 -14.88
C THR A 146 -2.42 30.75 -14.17
N GLY A 147 -3.54 30.03 -14.16
CA GLY A 147 -3.61 28.64 -13.74
C GLY A 147 -3.55 27.67 -14.92
N ALA A 148 -2.98 26.48 -14.70
CA ALA A 148 -2.99 25.37 -15.65
C ALA A 148 -4.41 24.86 -15.97
N ASN A 149 -5.37 25.12 -15.08
CA ASN A 149 -6.79 24.85 -15.28
C ASN A 149 -7.53 25.85 -16.19
N SER A 150 -6.86 26.90 -16.70
CA SER A 150 -7.49 27.92 -17.55
C SER A 150 -6.92 27.92 -18.97
N SER A 151 -7.58 27.20 -19.88
CA SER A 151 -7.18 27.11 -21.30
C SER A 151 -7.17 28.46 -22.03
N VAL A 152 -8.06 29.39 -21.63
CA VAL A 152 -8.06 30.78 -22.11
C VAL A 152 -6.81 31.52 -21.66
N GLY A 153 -6.42 31.40 -20.39
CA GLY A 153 -5.22 32.05 -19.86
C GLY A 153 -3.93 31.54 -20.50
N LEU A 154 -3.82 30.22 -20.73
CA LEU A 154 -2.64 29.60 -21.36
C LEU A 154 -2.46 29.99 -22.83
N ARG A 155 -3.54 30.40 -23.51
CA ARG A 155 -3.50 30.79 -24.93
C ARG A 155 -3.44 32.29 -25.18
N SER A 156 -3.50 33.09 -24.12
CA SER A 156 -3.73 34.53 -24.17
C SER A 156 -2.75 35.32 -25.05
N MET A 157 -1.44 35.04 -24.97
CA MET A 157 -0.43 35.80 -25.71
C MET A 157 0.87 35.01 -25.99
N PRO A 158 1.65 35.38 -27.03
CA PRO A 158 3.01 34.89 -27.21
C PRO A 158 3.94 35.42 -26.11
N VAL A 159 4.85 34.58 -25.62
CA VAL A 159 5.78 34.94 -24.52
C VAL A 159 7.20 34.50 -24.79
N LYS A 160 8.17 35.33 -24.37
CA LYS A 160 9.60 35.03 -24.49
C LYS A 160 10.09 34.19 -23.31
N TYR A 161 9.53 34.46 -22.13
CA TYR A 161 9.88 33.81 -20.88
C TYR A 161 8.69 33.01 -20.36
N LEU A 162 8.91 31.75 -19.99
CA LEU A 162 7.86 30.88 -19.47
C LEU A 162 8.32 30.23 -18.16
N PHE A 163 7.57 30.45 -17.09
CA PHE A 163 7.80 29.82 -15.79
C PHE A 163 6.60 28.93 -15.42
N LEU A 164 6.85 27.63 -15.31
CA LEU A 164 5.88 26.61 -14.99
C LEU A 164 6.24 26.02 -13.62
N ASP A 165 5.48 26.40 -12.59
CA ASP A 165 5.69 25.98 -11.21
C ASP A 165 4.73 24.85 -10.82
N GLU A 166 5.22 23.86 -10.07
CA GLU A 166 4.51 22.65 -9.62
C GLU A 166 3.77 21.91 -10.75
N ILE A 167 4.47 21.64 -11.86
CA ILE A 167 3.87 21.06 -13.08
C ILE A 167 3.25 19.67 -12.90
N ASP A 168 3.69 18.90 -11.90
CA ASP A 168 3.09 17.59 -11.61
C ASP A 168 1.70 17.72 -10.99
N ALA A 169 1.37 18.85 -10.36
CA ALA A 169 0.04 19.13 -9.83
C ALA A 169 -0.95 19.63 -10.89
N TYR A 170 -0.54 19.74 -12.16
CA TYR A 170 -1.41 20.25 -13.23
C TYR A 170 -2.44 19.20 -13.64
N PRO A 171 -3.67 19.63 -14.01
CA PRO A 171 -4.68 18.71 -14.53
C PRO A 171 -4.19 18.02 -15.81
N GLY A 172 -4.66 16.79 -16.05
CA GLY A 172 -4.36 16.01 -17.25
C GLY A 172 -4.72 16.72 -18.56
N ASP A 173 -5.76 17.54 -18.50
CA ASP A 173 -6.35 18.26 -19.62
C ASP A 173 -6.87 19.62 -19.13
N SER A 174 -6.68 20.67 -19.94
CA SER A 174 -7.18 22.02 -19.65
C SER A 174 -8.44 22.31 -20.47
N GLY A 175 -9.62 22.05 -19.90
CA GLY A 175 -10.90 22.44 -20.51
C GLY A 175 -11.19 21.81 -21.88
N GLY A 176 -10.72 20.58 -22.12
CA GLY A 176 -10.90 19.81 -23.35
C GLY A 176 -9.85 20.05 -24.44
N GLU A 177 -8.79 20.82 -24.15
CA GLU A 177 -7.86 21.32 -25.17
C GLU A 177 -6.46 20.69 -25.15
N GLY A 178 -6.22 19.74 -24.24
CA GLY A 178 -4.96 19.01 -24.10
C GLY A 178 -4.09 19.47 -22.93
N ASP A 179 -2.84 19.02 -22.96
CA ASP A 179 -1.89 19.18 -21.85
C ASP A 179 -1.51 20.66 -21.61
N PRO A 180 -1.78 21.22 -20.41
CA PRO A 180 -1.44 22.59 -20.06
C PRO A 180 0.03 22.97 -20.29
N VAL A 181 0.97 22.03 -20.08
CA VAL A 181 2.42 22.28 -20.25
C VAL A 181 2.74 22.51 -21.72
N LEU A 182 2.22 21.66 -22.61
CA LEU A 182 2.45 21.77 -24.05
C LEU A 182 1.79 23.03 -24.64
N LEU A 183 0.57 23.35 -24.19
CA LEU A 183 -0.13 24.57 -24.58
C LEU A 183 0.68 25.83 -24.23
N SER A 184 1.25 25.86 -23.03
CA SER A 184 2.09 26.95 -22.55
C SER A 184 3.39 27.06 -23.34
N ILE A 185 4.10 25.94 -23.55
CA ILE A 185 5.35 25.92 -24.32
C ILE A 185 5.12 26.41 -25.75
N ALA A 186 3.99 26.07 -26.37
CA ALA A 186 3.65 26.52 -27.72
C ALA A 186 3.57 28.06 -27.84
N ARG A 187 3.30 28.79 -26.75
CA ARG A 187 3.30 30.26 -26.75
C ARG A 187 4.68 30.88 -26.92
N THR A 188 5.74 30.10 -26.74
CA THR A 188 7.13 30.55 -26.87
C THR A 188 7.69 30.44 -28.29
N ASN A 189 6.98 29.77 -29.19
CA ASN A 189 7.49 29.41 -30.52
C ASN A 189 7.85 30.59 -31.42
N THR A 190 7.30 31.78 -31.18
CA THR A 190 7.60 32.98 -31.97
C THR A 190 8.91 33.66 -31.57
N PHE A 191 9.53 33.27 -30.45
CA PHE A 191 10.77 33.88 -29.95
C PHE A 191 11.96 32.92 -30.09
N ALA A 192 12.94 33.29 -30.93
CA ALA A 192 14.14 32.48 -31.16
C ALA A 192 15.05 32.36 -29.91
N ARG A 193 15.07 33.36 -29.03
CA ARG A 193 15.81 33.34 -27.75
C ARG A 193 14.86 33.25 -26.57
N ARG A 194 14.01 32.23 -26.59
CA ARG A 194 13.09 31.92 -25.49
C ARG A 194 13.80 31.28 -24.31
N LYS A 195 13.19 31.36 -23.13
CA LYS A 195 13.63 30.64 -21.93
C LYS A 195 12.44 30.04 -21.21
N ILE A 196 12.57 28.78 -20.82
CA ILE A 196 11.52 28.00 -20.17
C ILE A 196 12.08 27.40 -18.89
N PHE A 197 11.44 27.69 -17.76
CA PHE A 197 11.76 27.08 -16.47
C PHE A 197 10.61 26.20 -16.01
N LEU A 198 10.90 24.92 -15.75
CA LEU A 198 9.96 23.96 -15.18
C LEU A 198 10.49 23.51 -13.83
N VAL A 199 9.65 23.54 -12.80
CA VAL A 199 10.01 23.09 -11.45
C VAL A 199 8.85 22.37 -10.81
N SER A 200 9.11 21.25 -10.14
CA SER A 200 8.08 20.49 -9.41
C SER A 200 8.69 19.46 -8.47
N THR A 201 7.96 19.09 -7.42
CA THR A 201 8.14 17.75 -6.84
C THR A 201 7.57 16.69 -7.79
N PRO A 202 8.26 15.56 -8.00
CA PRO A 202 7.73 14.49 -8.83
C PRO A 202 6.61 13.72 -8.12
N THR A 203 5.91 12.89 -8.89
CA THR A 203 4.81 12.06 -8.40
C THR A 203 5.08 10.57 -8.67
N ILE A 204 4.29 9.94 -9.54
CA ILE A 204 4.40 8.51 -9.84
C ILE A 204 5.29 8.32 -11.06
N HIS A 205 6.19 7.33 -10.99
CA HIS A 205 7.09 6.98 -12.09
C HIS A 205 6.30 6.69 -13.37
N GLY A 206 6.72 7.28 -14.49
CA GLY A 206 6.08 7.12 -15.80
C GLY A 206 4.80 7.94 -16.01
N ILE A 207 4.26 8.59 -14.97
CA ILE A 207 3.17 9.57 -15.04
C ILE A 207 3.71 10.99 -14.80
N SER A 208 4.71 11.12 -13.93
CA SER A 208 5.29 12.39 -13.49
C SER A 208 5.79 13.22 -14.68
N ARG A 209 5.30 14.47 -14.76
CA ARG A 209 5.64 15.37 -15.87
C ARG A 209 7.07 15.88 -15.74
N ILE A 210 7.48 16.24 -14.53
CA ILE A 210 8.82 16.73 -14.26
C ILE A 210 9.88 15.65 -14.49
N GLU A 211 9.57 14.39 -14.16
CA GLU A 211 10.43 13.25 -14.49
C GLU A 211 10.63 13.15 -16.01
N LYS A 212 9.54 13.15 -16.78
CA LYS A 212 9.60 13.05 -18.24
C LYS A 212 10.43 14.18 -18.86
N GLU A 213 10.29 15.40 -18.34
CA GLU A 213 11.07 16.56 -18.79
C GLU A 213 12.54 16.45 -18.34
N PHE A 214 12.82 15.92 -17.16
CA PHE A 214 14.17 15.70 -16.65
C PHE A 214 14.92 14.62 -17.46
N GLU A 215 14.24 13.53 -17.81
CA GLU A 215 14.79 12.39 -18.54
C GLU A 215 15.36 12.76 -19.92
N VAL A 216 14.79 13.78 -20.56
CA VAL A 216 15.22 14.25 -21.89
C VAL A 216 16.36 15.29 -21.84
N THR A 217 16.88 15.62 -20.66
CA THR A 217 18.00 16.58 -20.46
C THR A 217 19.36 15.88 -20.31
N ASP A 218 20.40 16.67 -20.01
CA ASP A 218 21.76 16.25 -19.63
C ASP A 218 21.89 15.67 -18.20
N LYS A 219 20.79 15.62 -17.43
CA LYS A 219 20.65 14.98 -16.11
C LYS A 219 21.79 15.34 -15.14
N ARG A 220 21.68 16.50 -14.51
CA ARG A 220 22.65 16.98 -13.51
C ARG A 220 22.22 16.62 -12.10
N TYR A 221 23.19 16.16 -11.32
CA TYR A 221 23.07 15.94 -9.89
C TYR A 221 24.10 16.80 -9.14
N PHE A 222 23.76 17.23 -7.93
CA PHE A 222 24.65 18.07 -7.12
C PHE A 222 25.58 17.21 -6.27
N PHE A 223 26.86 17.21 -6.61
CA PHE A 223 27.89 16.47 -5.91
C PHE A 223 28.47 17.34 -4.80
N VAL A 224 28.62 16.77 -3.61
CA VAL A 224 29.22 17.44 -2.46
C VAL A 224 30.43 16.65 -1.96
N PRO A 225 31.55 17.30 -1.59
CA PRO A 225 32.72 16.61 -1.07
C PRO A 225 32.47 16.12 0.36
N CYS A 226 33.02 14.95 0.69
CA CYS A 226 33.12 14.51 2.07
C CYS A 226 34.12 15.40 2.83
N PRO A 227 33.78 15.93 4.03
CA PRO A 227 34.68 16.76 4.82
C PRO A 227 35.92 15.99 5.33
N HIS A 228 35.88 14.66 5.34
CA HIS A 228 36.97 13.81 5.86
C HIS A 228 37.95 13.36 4.78
N CYS A 229 37.46 12.95 3.59
CA CYS A 229 38.31 12.39 2.53
C CYS A 229 38.24 13.15 1.19
N ASN A 230 37.45 14.22 1.12
CA ASN A 230 37.26 15.03 -0.08
C ASN A 230 36.67 14.31 -1.31
N TYR A 231 36.14 13.09 -1.13
CA TYR A 231 35.44 12.36 -2.18
C TYR A 231 34.10 13.01 -2.50
N TYR A 232 33.83 13.31 -3.76
CA TYR A 232 32.59 13.94 -4.23
C TYR A 232 31.50 12.90 -4.44
N GLN A 233 30.37 13.08 -3.76
CA GLN A 233 29.26 12.12 -3.76
C GLN A 233 27.90 12.84 -3.82
N ILE A 234 26.88 12.09 -4.25
CA ILE A 234 25.48 12.50 -4.14
C ILE A 234 24.95 12.03 -2.79
N LEU A 235 24.22 12.88 -2.06
CA LEU A 235 23.57 12.50 -0.81
C LEU A 235 22.42 11.55 -1.10
N LYS A 236 22.59 10.28 -0.70
CA LYS A 236 21.57 9.24 -0.84
C LYS A 236 20.95 8.91 0.51
N TRP A 237 19.64 8.64 0.52
CA TRP A 237 18.94 8.21 1.73
C TRP A 237 19.57 6.99 2.40
N SER A 238 20.04 6.02 1.61
CA SER A 238 20.67 4.79 2.11
C SER A 238 21.91 5.02 2.97
N GLN A 239 22.54 6.19 2.88
CA GLN A 239 23.72 6.59 3.64
C GLN A 239 23.38 7.38 4.90
N ILE A 240 22.13 7.82 5.09
CA ILE A 240 21.67 8.36 6.36
C ILE A 240 21.50 7.19 7.34
N LYS A 241 22.20 7.24 8.47
CA LYS A 241 22.18 6.24 9.53
C LYS A 241 21.78 6.89 10.85
N TRP A 242 21.09 6.11 11.66
CA TRP A 242 20.64 6.48 13.00
C TRP A 242 20.57 5.22 13.85
N GLU A 243 20.65 5.38 15.17
CA GLU A 243 20.73 4.29 16.14
C GLU A 243 19.42 4.19 16.93
N ASN A 244 19.00 2.97 17.29
CA ASN A 244 17.90 2.70 18.21
C ASN A 244 16.56 3.41 17.88
N ASN A 245 16.28 3.67 16.60
CA ASN A 245 15.14 4.50 16.15
C ASN A 245 15.13 5.93 16.72
N ASP A 246 16.26 6.43 17.20
CA ASP A 246 16.41 7.81 17.67
C ASP A 246 16.84 8.72 16.52
N SER A 247 15.93 9.56 16.03
CA SER A 247 16.18 10.51 14.94
C SER A 247 17.28 11.53 15.26
N ARG A 248 17.54 11.83 16.54
CA ARG A 248 18.58 12.79 16.96
C ARG A 248 19.99 12.29 16.66
N THR A 249 20.15 10.98 16.48
CA THR A 249 21.44 10.35 16.13
C THR A 249 21.69 10.32 14.62
N ALA A 250 20.80 10.91 13.82
CA ALA A 250 20.88 10.90 12.36
C ALA A 250 22.16 11.58 11.85
N HIS A 251 22.96 10.81 11.12
CA HIS A 251 24.20 11.24 10.50
C HIS A 251 24.33 10.61 9.10
N TYR A 252 25.13 11.22 8.24
CA TYR A 252 25.43 10.67 6.92
C TYR A 252 26.76 9.89 6.97
N VAL A 253 26.80 8.71 6.36
CA VAL A 253 28.02 7.91 6.25
C VAL A 253 28.60 8.08 4.84
N CYS A 254 29.85 8.53 4.73
CA CYS A 254 30.53 8.68 3.44
C CYS A 254 30.61 7.36 2.67
N THR A 255 30.37 7.37 1.35
CA THR A 255 30.41 6.15 0.52
C THR A 255 31.82 5.60 0.31
N GLU A 256 32.84 6.45 0.45
CA GLU A 256 34.24 6.08 0.21
C GLU A 256 34.97 5.74 1.51
N CYS A 257 35.08 6.71 2.44
CA CYS A 257 35.84 6.52 3.68
C CYS A 257 35.04 5.93 4.84
N SER A 258 33.73 5.73 4.68
CA SER A 258 32.79 5.34 5.76
C SER A 258 32.79 6.30 6.97
N GLY A 259 33.36 7.50 6.82
CA GLY A 259 33.40 8.51 7.87
C GLY A 259 32.01 9.06 8.19
N LYS A 260 31.75 9.28 9.49
CA LYS A 260 30.52 9.91 10.01
C LYS A 260 30.52 11.40 9.72
N ILE A 261 29.49 11.87 9.01
CA ILE A 261 29.27 13.28 8.69
C ILE A 261 28.03 13.74 9.44
N GLU A 262 28.17 14.80 10.21
CA GLU A 262 27.09 15.39 11.01
C GLU A 262 26.34 16.47 10.22
N ASN A 263 25.07 16.72 10.55
CA ASN A 263 24.21 17.67 9.83
C ASN A 263 24.80 19.10 9.77
N HIS A 264 25.55 19.53 10.79
CA HIS A 264 26.19 20.85 10.81
C HIS A 264 27.32 21.01 9.77
N GLN A 265 27.91 19.92 9.29
CA GLN A 265 28.96 19.93 8.27
C GLN A 265 28.39 20.16 6.86
N LYS A 266 27.06 20.12 6.68
CA LYS A 266 26.42 20.40 5.38
C LYS A 266 26.80 21.77 4.82
N THR A 267 27.01 22.79 5.64
CA THR A 267 27.35 24.14 5.15
C THR A 267 28.61 24.10 4.27
N GLU A 268 29.70 23.54 4.80
CA GLU A 268 30.97 23.40 4.05
C GLU A 268 30.80 22.51 2.80
N MET A 269 30.04 21.41 2.94
CA MET A 269 29.77 20.49 1.85
C MET A 269 29.02 21.15 0.69
N LEU A 270 28.00 21.96 1.00
CA LEU A 270 27.18 22.64 0.01
C LEU A 270 27.94 23.78 -0.68
N GLU A 271 28.73 24.55 0.07
CA GLU A 271 29.57 25.64 -0.47
C GLU A 271 30.58 25.14 -1.51
N ARG A 272 31.10 23.93 -1.29
CA ARG A 272 32.08 23.27 -2.17
C ARG A 272 31.42 22.31 -3.17
N GLY A 273 30.10 22.25 -3.20
CA GLY A 273 29.36 21.37 -4.09
C GLY A 273 29.30 21.87 -5.53
N GLU A 274 29.13 20.95 -6.47
CA GLU A 274 29.07 21.26 -7.90
C GLU A 274 28.05 20.37 -8.64
N TRP A 275 27.43 20.93 -9.67
CA TRP A 275 26.58 20.16 -10.57
C TRP A 275 27.43 19.39 -11.59
N ARG A 276 27.16 18.10 -11.73
CA ARG A 276 27.78 17.28 -12.78
C ARG A 276 26.70 16.65 -13.65
N ALA A 277 26.83 16.83 -14.97
CA ALA A 277 25.99 16.15 -15.95
C ALA A 277 26.36 14.66 -16.01
N THR A 278 25.34 13.81 -16.04
CA THR A 278 25.52 12.35 -16.16
C THR A 278 25.28 11.85 -17.57
N GLU A 279 24.69 12.67 -18.45
CA GLU A 279 24.43 12.36 -19.85
C GLU A 279 25.09 13.41 -20.77
N ALA A 280 25.73 12.96 -21.84
CA ALA A 280 26.32 13.84 -22.84
C ALA A 280 25.24 14.29 -23.85
N LYS A 281 24.45 15.30 -23.49
CA LYS A 281 23.48 15.94 -24.40
C LYS A 281 23.81 17.42 -24.59
N GLU A 282 23.57 17.92 -25.81
CA GLU A 282 23.88 19.31 -26.18
C GLU A 282 23.05 20.34 -25.39
N GLY A 283 23.66 21.53 -25.20
CA GLY A 283 23.36 22.50 -24.14
C GLY A 283 22.06 23.31 -24.22
N GLU A 284 21.07 22.92 -25.03
CA GLU A 284 19.77 23.61 -25.12
C GLU A 284 18.83 23.26 -23.95
N LYS A 285 18.99 22.06 -23.35
CA LYS A 285 18.13 21.58 -22.26
C LYS A 285 18.97 21.11 -21.08
N LYS A 286 18.86 21.82 -19.96
CA LYS A 286 19.55 21.46 -18.71
C LYS A 286 18.57 20.94 -17.69
N GLY A 287 18.82 19.76 -17.12
CA GLY A 287 17.99 19.19 -16.07
C GLY A 287 18.75 19.04 -14.78
N PHE A 288 18.11 19.39 -13.68
CA PHE A 288 18.67 19.39 -12.34
C PHE A 288 17.79 18.53 -11.43
N HIS A 289 18.42 17.64 -10.66
CA HIS A 289 17.76 16.86 -9.61
C HIS A 289 18.37 17.16 -8.24
N LEU A 290 17.52 17.44 -7.25
CA LEU A 290 17.99 17.70 -5.88
C LEU A 290 16.98 17.25 -4.82
N SER A 291 17.44 16.45 -3.87
CA SER A 291 16.67 16.05 -2.69
C SER A 291 16.66 17.13 -1.60
N SER A 292 15.63 17.15 -0.76
CA SER A 292 15.58 17.94 0.48
C SER A 292 16.66 17.58 1.49
N LEU A 293 17.39 16.47 1.32
CA LEU A 293 18.58 16.13 2.13
C LEU A 293 19.69 17.19 2.02
N TYR A 294 19.70 17.97 0.93
CA TYR A 294 20.62 19.08 0.69
C TYR A 294 20.16 20.40 1.32
N SER A 295 19.05 20.40 2.05
CA SER A 295 18.55 21.62 2.70
C SER A 295 19.61 22.21 3.64
N PRO A 296 19.84 23.53 3.57
CA PRO A 296 20.80 24.23 4.42
C PRO A 296 20.56 24.00 5.91
N VAL A 297 21.62 24.14 6.71
CA VAL A 297 21.52 24.07 8.17
C VAL A 297 20.59 25.17 8.69
N GLY A 298 19.69 24.78 9.60
CA GLY A 298 18.61 25.62 10.14
C GLY A 298 17.26 25.48 9.43
N TRP A 299 17.21 24.77 8.29
CA TRP A 299 15.97 24.42 7.60
C TRP A 299 15.65 22.93 7.85
N TYR A 300 15.37 22.16 6.80
CA TYR A 300 15.09 20.73 6.91
C TYR A 300 16.37 19.92 7.25
N SER A 301 16.39 19.29 8.43
CA SER A 301 17.55 18.55 8.95
C SER A 301 17.50 17.07 8.62
N TRP A 302 18.63 16.37 8.69
CA TRP A 302 18.63 14.90 8.57
C TRP A 302 17.88 14.22 9.72
N GLN A 303 17.86 14.83 10.90
CA GLN A 303 17.01 14.39 12.01
C GLN A 303 15.52 14.44 11.61
N GLN A 304 15.05 15.57 11.08
CA GLN A 304 13.67 15.72 10.61
C GLN A 304 13.35 14.72 9.50
N ALA A 305 14.28 14.50 8.56
CA ALA A 305 14.12 13.51 7.50
C ALA A 305 13.94 12.08 8.04
N VAL A 306 14.67 11.71 9.11
CA VAL A 306 14.53 10.42 9.80
C VAL A 306 13.22 10.36 10.57
N GLU A 307 12.81 11.41 11.26
CA GLU A 307 11.52 11.46 11.96
C GLU A 307 10.35 11.27 10.98
N ASP A 308 10.34 12.05 9.88
CA ASP A 308 9.31 11.96 8.86
C ASP A 308 9.32 10.58 8.18
N PHE A 309 10.49 9.97 7.96
CA PHE A 309 10.61 8.61 7.43
C PHE A 309 10.10 7.56 8.41
N LEU A 310 10.42 7.68 9.70
CA LEU A 310 10.00 6.73 10.74
C LEU A 310 8.47 6.77 10.92
N HIS A 311 7.86 7.93 10.74
CA HIS A 311 6.40 8.08 10.66
C HIS A 311 5.84 7.51 9.35
N ALA A 312 6.48 7.80 8.21
CA ALA A 312 6.00 7.42 6.89
C ALA A 312 6.14 5.91 6.58
N LYS A 313 7.17 5.22 7.11
CA LYS A 313 7.45 3.81 6.78
C LYS A 313 6.34 2.83 7.20
N GLU A 314 5.43 3.26 8.06
CA GLU A 314 4.30 2.45 8.54
C GLU A 314 3.12 2.44 7.57
N SER A 315 3.10 3.34 6.58
CA SER A 315 2.05 3.43 5.55
C SER A 315 2.65 3.64 4.17
N GLU A 316 2.26 2.81 3.20
CA GLU A 316 2.74 2.93 1.81
C GLU A 316 2.35 4.28 1.19
N GLN A 317 1.19 4.84 1.55
CA GLN A 317 0.76 6.16 1.09
C GLN A 317 1.62 7.28 1.67
N LEU A 318 1.94 7.22 2.97
CA LEU A 318 2.82 8.21 3.60
C LEU A 318 4.25 8.07 3.09
N LEU A 319 4.72 6.85 2.86
CA LEU A 319 6.02 6.59 2.28
C LEU A 319 6.13 7.13 0.85
N LYS A 320 5.07 6.97 0.04
CA LYS A 320 4.97 7.59 -1.30
C LYS A 320 5.12 9.10 -1.24
N VAL A 321 4.34 9.75 -0.36
CA VAL A 321 4.44 11.21 -0.16
C VAL A 321 5.86 11.59 0.24
N TRP A 322 6.44 10.90 1.21
CA TRP A 322 7.79 11.17 1.70
C TRP A 322 8.88 10.98 0.62
N ILE A 323 8.82 9.93 -0.20
CA ILE A 323 9.77 9.75 -1.31
C ILE A 323 9.65 10.89 -2.33
N ASN A 324 8.41 11.23 -2.71
CA ASN A 324 8.14 12.29 -3.68
C ASN A 324 8.58 13.68 -3.18
N THR A 325 8.26 14.01 -1.93
CA THR A 325 8.53 15.34 -1.39
C THR A 325 9.91 15.46 -0.77
N THR A 326 10.46 14.46 -0.10
CA THR A 326 11.76 14.58 0.58
C THR A 326 12.92 14.19 -0.33
N LEU A 327 12.82 13.05 -1.03
CA LEU A 327 13.88 12.62 -1.93
C LEU A 327 13.80 13.34 -3.28
N GLY A 328 12.64 13.89 -3.63
CA GLY A 328 12.41 14.44 -4.96
C GLY A 328 12.52 13.34 -6.02
N GLU A 329 12.17 12.11 -5.66
CA GLU A 329 12.23 10.94 -6.54
C GLU A 329 10.81 10.48 -6.87
N THR A 330 10.60 9.95 -8.07
CA THR A 330 9.30 9.36 -8.40
C THR A 330 9.05 8.10 -7.62
N TRP A 331 7.82 7.94 -7.16
CA TRP A 331 7.38 6.71 -6.55
C TRP A 331 7.09 5.72 -7.67
N VAL A 332 7.85 4.63 -7.70
CA VAL A 332 7.48 3.47 -8.49
C VAL A 332 6.35 2.80 -7.72
N ASP A 333 5.10 2.99 -8.18
CA ASP A 333 4.03 2.09 -7.75
C ASP A 333 4.58 0.69 -7.99
N LYS A 334 4.74 -0.10 -6.92
CA LYS A 334 5.01 -1.53 -7.08
C LYS A 334 3.90 -1.99 -8.01
N GLY A 335 4.26 -2.28 -9.27
CA GLY A 335 3.27 -2.58 -10.28
C GLY A 335 2.36 -3.68 -9.76
N GLU A 336 1.18 -3.81 -10.34
CA GLU A 336 0.26 -4.91 -10.05
C GLU A 336 0.93 -6.30 -10.10
N VAL A 337 2.17 -6.42 -10.58
CA VAL A 337 3.00 -7.61 -10.54
C VAL A 337 3.57 -7.83 -9.12
N PRO A 338 3.10 -8.83 -8.36
CA PRO A 338 3.64 -9.16 -7.04
C PRO A 338 5.10 -9.61 -7.10
N ASP A 339 5.82 -9.45 -5.99
CA ASP A 339 7.14 -10.04 -5.83
C ASP A 339 7.04 -11.57 -5.91
N TRP A 340 7.79 -12.20 -6.82
CA TRP A 340 7.85 -13.66 -6.96
C TRP A 340 8.17 -14.35 -5.64
N LYS A 341 8.91 -13.71 -4.72
CA LYS A 341 9.20 -14.27 -3.38
C LYS A 341 7.95 -14.36 -2.52
N GLN A 342 7.03 -13.40 -2.62
CA GLN A 342 5.77 -13.43 -1.89
C GLN A 342 4.87 -14.55 -2.39
N LEU A 343 4.75 -14.72 -3.71
CA LEU A 343 4.03 -15.86 -4.31
C LEU A 343 4.69 -17.20 -3.96
N PHE A 344 6.02 -17.27 -4.00
CA PHE A 344 6.79 -18.45 -3.61
C PHE A 344 6.51 -18.86 -2.15
N ASN A 345 6.36 -17.89 -1.24
CA ASN A 345 6.08 -18.16 0.17
C ASN A 345 4.60 -18.50 0.44
N ARG A 346 3.69 -18.22 -0.52
CA ARG A 346 2.25 -18.50 -0.44
C ARG A 346 1.83 -19.88 -0.92
N ARG A 347 2.79 -20.71 -1.33
CA ARG A 347 2.50 -22.08 -1.78
C ARG A 347 1.81 -22.90 -0.70
N GLU A 348 0.97 -23.80 -1.16
CA GLU A 348 0.17 -24.68 -0.33
C GLU A 348 0.62 -26.13 -0.50
N PHE A 349 0.33 -26.94 0.52
CA PHE A 349 0.71 -28.35 0.52
C PHE A 349 -0.38 -29.20 -0.14
N PHE A 350 -0.35 -29.27 -1.48
CA PHE A 350 -1.10 -30.25 -2.26
C PHE A 350 -0.22 -30.86 -3.37
N PRO A 351 -0.33 -32.18 -3.67
CA PRO A 351 0.52 -32.81 -4.67
C PRO A 351 0.22 -32.29 -6.08
N VAL A 352 1.27 -32.08 -6.87
CA VAL A 352 1.14 -31.74 -8.30
C VAL A 352 0.32 -32.83 -9.01
N GLY A 353 -0.64 -32.41 -9.82
CA GLY A 353 -1.61 -33.30 -10.48
C GLY A 353 -2.88 -33.58 -9.68
N THR A 354 -3.00 -33.11 -8.43
CA THR A 354 -4.20 -33.28 -7.61
C THR A 354 -5.19 -32.14 -7.84
N VAL A 355 -6.44 -32.48 -8.17
CA VAL A 355 -7.52 -31.49 -8.33
C VAL A 355 -8.20 -31.22 -6.96
N PRO A 356 -8.39 -29.97 -6.54
CA PRO A 356 -8.97 -29.65 -5.23
C PRO A 356 -10.41 -30.16 -5.08
N LYS A 357 -10.84 -30.40 -3.84
CA LYS A 357 -12.24 -30.72 -3.53
C LYS A 357 -13.15 -29.52 -3.83
N GLY A 358 -13.96 -29.59 -4.88
CA GLY A 358 -14.94 -28.55 -5.18
C GLY A 358 -15.56 -28.66 -6.57
N GLU A 359 -16.44 -27.72 -6.90
CA GLU A 359 -17.04 -27.60 -8.23
C GLU A 359 -16.07 -26.87 -9.17
N VAL A 360 -15.08 -27.61 -9.66
CA VAL A 360 -14.02 -27.06 -10.52
C VAL A 360 -14.04 -27.63 -11.92
N VAL A 361 -13.53 -26.85 -12.88
CA VAL A 361 -13.30 -27.29 -14.26
C VAL A 361 -11.84 -27.10 -14.66
N LEU A 362 -11.29 -28.07 -15.39
CA LEU A 362 -9.90 -28.00 -15.86
C LEU A 362 -9.80 -27.37 -17.24
N THR A 363 -8.85 -26.45 -17.38
CA THR A 363 -8.40 -25.94 -18.68
C THR A 363 -6.89 -26.00 -18.77
N ALA A 364 -6.35 -25.97 -19.98
CA ALA A 364 -4.91 -25.91 -20.19
C ALA A 364 -4.51 -24.82 -21.18
N GLY A 365 -3.36 -24.21 -20.95
CA GLY A 365 -2.69 -23.32 -21.88
C GLY A 365 -1.38 -23.92 -22.33
N VAL A 366 -1.10 -23.86 -23.64
CA VAL A 366 0.11 -24.41 -24.25
C VAL A 366 0.84 -23.29 -24.99
N ASP A 367 2.09 -23.07 -24.60
CA ASP A 367 3.01 -22.21 -25.32
C ASP A 367 3.96 -23.06 -26.18
N VAL A 368 4.08 -22.70 -27.46
CA VAL A 368 4.79 -23.48 -28.47
C VAL A 368 6.13 -22.82 -28.75
N GLN A 369 7.22 -23.49 -28.40
CA GLN A 369 8.58 -23.02 -28.68
C GLN A 369 9.22 -23.86 -29.79
N LYS A 370 10.44 -23.50 -30.20
CA LYS A 370 11.16 -24.22 -31.27
C LYS A 370 11.51 -25.66 -30.87
N ASP A 371 11.91 -25.86 -29.62
CA ASP A 371 12.52 -27.09 -29.12
C ASP A 371 11.71 -27.78 -28.03
N ARG A 372 10.52 -27.25 -27.68
CA ARG A 372 9.66 -27.80 -26.63
C ARG A 372 8.24 -27.26 -26.68
N LEU A 373 7.33 -27.95 -25.98
CA LEU A 373 6.01 -27.45 -25.63
C LEU A 373 5.93 -27.24 -24.13
N GLU A 374 5.52 -26.05 -23.70
CA GLU A 374 5.25 -25.77 -22.29
C GLU A 374 3.74 -25.76 -22.06
N VAL A 375 3.29 -26.46 -21.03
CA VAL A 375 1.86 -26.65 -20.76
C VAL A 375 1.57 -26.42 -19.30
N GLU A 376 0.54 -25.61 -19.04
CA GLU A 376 -0.01 -25.44 -17.71
C GLU A 376 -1.48 -25.86 -17.65
N VAL A 377 -1.82 -26.68 -16.66
CA VAL A 377 -3.18 -27.13 -16.36
C VAL A 377 -3.69 -26.39 -15.13
N VAL A 378 -4.82 -25.71 -15.28
CA VAL A 378 -5.44 -24.86 -14.25
C VAL A 378 -6.86 -25.33 -13.98
N ALA A 379 -7.17 -25.54 -12.69
CA ALA A 379 -8.53 -25.73 -12.23
C ALA A 379 -9.17 -24.37 -11.90
N TRP A 380 -10.39 -24.15 -12.36
CA TRP A 380 -11.17 -22.95 -12.09
C TRP A 380 -12.42 -23.31 -11.29
N GLY A 381 -12.58 -22.67 -10.12
CA GLY A 381 -13.74 -22.79 -9.26
C GLY A 381 -14.70 -21.61 -9.41
N LYS A 382 -15.71 -21.59 -8.53
CA LYS A 382 -16.63 -20.46 -8.38
C LYS A 382 -15.86 -19.19 -8.03
N SER A 383 -16.44 -18.03 -8.38
CA SER A 383 -15.87 -16.71 -8.02
C SER A 383 -14.41 -16.50 -8.46
N ARG A 384 -13.97 -17.16 -9.56
CA ARG A 384 -12.62 -17.07 -10.16
C ARG A 384 -11.46 -17.57 -9.29
N GLU A 385 -11.74 -18.27 -8.20
CA GLU A 385 -10.73 -19.03 -7.47
C GLU A 385 -10.08 -20.06 -8.40
N ASN A 386 -8.75 -20.19 -8.37
CA ASN A 386 -8.05 -21.04 -9.32
C ASN A 386 -6.81 -21.72 -8.73
N TRP A 387 -6.54 -22.94 -9.20
CA TRP A 387 -5.44 -23.78 -8.74
C TRP A 387 -4.55 -24.15 -9.89
N SER A 388 -3.24 -23.94 -9.73
CA SER A 388 -2.25 -24.56 -10.60
C SER A 388 -2.19 -26.05 -10.31
N ILE A 389 -2.64 -26.89 -11.24
CA ILE A 389 -2.69 -28.34 -11.02
C ILE A 389 -1.39 -28.99 -11.47
N ASP A 390 -0.95 -28.67 -12.68
CA ASP A 390 0.22 -29.29 -13.28
C ASP A 390 0.89 -28.33 -14.26
N TYR A 391 2.22 -28.38 -14.33
CA TYR A 391 3.01 -27.64 -15.31
C TYR A 391 4.09 -28.57 -15.86
N ARG A 392 4.08 -28.78 -17.17
CA ARG A 392 4.95 -29.74 -17.87
C ARG A 392 5.68 -29.08 -19.02
N VAL A 393 6.92 -29.50 -19.22
CA VAL A 393 7.74 -29.16 -20.38
C VAL A 393 7.98 -30.44 -21.18
N PHE A 394 7.48 -30.48 -22.41
CA PHE A 394 7.72 -31.58 -23.35
C PHE A 394 8.83 -31.18 -24.30
N GLU A 395 10.06 -31.60 -23.97
CA GLU A 395 11.24 -31.39 -24.81
C GLU A 395 11.10 -32.15 -26.14
N GLY A 396 11.44 -31.48 -27.24
CA GLY A 396 11.47 -32.02 -28.59
C GLY A 396 11.12 -31.00 -29.69
N ASP A 397 11.62 -31.26 -30.90
CA ASP A 397 11.37 -30.44 -32.09
C ASP A 397 9.86 -30.39 -32.42
N THR A 398 9.28 -29.19 -32.35
CA THR A 398 7.84 -28.97 -32.59
C THR A 398 7.42 -29.13 -34.05
N GLY A 399 8.39 -29.22 -34.97
CA GLY A 399 8.17 -29.65 -36.35
C GLY A 399 7.95 -31.16 -36.50
N ARG A 400 8.16 -31.97 -35.45
CA ARG A 400 8.00 -33.44 -35.47
C ARG A 400 6.84 -33.90 -34.60
N GLY A 401 6.27 -35.07 -34.91
CA GLY A 401 5.03 -35.57 -34.27
C GLY A 401 5.13 -36.03 -32.82
N GLU A 402 6.33 -36.24 -32.26
CA GLU A 402 6.49 -36.86 -30.92
C GLU A 402 5.93 -36.00 -29.77
N VAL A 403 6.27 -34.71 -29.75
CA VAL A 403 5.80 -33.76 -28.72
C VAL A 403 4.28 -33.57 -28.77
N TRP A 404 3.71 -33.60 -29.98
CA TRP A 404 2.25 -33.55 -30.19
C TRP A 404 1.54 -34.82 -29.72
N GLY A 405 2.20 -35.98 -29.77
CA GLY A 405 1.72 -37.23 -29.16
C GLY A 405 1.57 -37.09 -27.64
N LYS A 406 2.63 -36.62 -26.97
CA LYS A 406 2.63 -36.35 -25.52
C LYS A 406 1.56 -35.32 -25.11
N LEU A 407 1.35 -34.29 -25.93
CA LEU A 407 0.28 -33.32 -25.70
C LEU A 407 -1.12 -33.96 -25.81
N SER A 408 -1.30 -34.89 -26.77
CA SER A 408 -2.55 -35.65 -26.94
C SER A 408 -2.81 -36.59 -25.77
N GLU A 409 -1.76 -37.20 -25.21
CA GLU A 409 -1.86 -38.01 -23.99
C GLU A 409 -2.29 -37.15 -22.79
N LEU A 410 -1.71 -35.95 -22.63
CA LEU A 410 -2.09 -35.01 -21.58
C LEU A 410 -3.55 -34.55 -21.72
N LEU A 411 -4.01 -34.24 -22.93
CA LEU A 411 -5.40 -33.86 -23.20
C LEU A 411 -6.41 -34.95 -22.77
N ASN A 412 -6.00 -36.22 -22.83
CA ASN A 412 -6.82 -37.38 -22.45
C ASN A 412 -6.47 -37.95 -21.07
N HIS A 413 -5.57 -37.30 -20.34
CA HIS A 413 -5.19 -37.69 -18.99
C HIS A 413 -6.35 -37.46 -18.02
N HIS A 414 -6.58 -38.42 -17.14
CA HIS A 414 -7.58 -38.35 -16.08
C HIS A 414 -6.88 -37.95 -14.79
N PHE A 415 -7.09 -36.70 -14.38
CA PHE A 415 -6.59 -36.16 -13.12
C PHE A 415 -7.49 -36.62 -11.98
N ILE A 416 -6.90 -37.10 -10.90
CA ILE A 416 -7.66 -37.54 -9.73
C ILE A 416 -7.79 -36.36 -8.77
N GLY A 417 -9.03 -36.01 -8.42
CA GLY A 417 -9.27 -35.00 -7.38
C GLY A 417 -9.19 -35.55 -5.97
N GLU A 418 -9.11 -34.66 -4.98
CA GLU A 418 -9.15 -35.01 -3.56
C GLU A 418 -10.44 -35.76 -3.15
N ASN A 419 -11.51 -35.59 -3.92
CA ASN A 419 -12.77 -36.31 -3.77
C ASN A 419 -12.78 -37.70 -4.46
N GLY A 420 -11.68 -38.11 -5.09
CA GLY A 420 -11.57 -39.36 -5.83
C GLY A 420 -12.27 -39.36 -7.19
N LEU A 421 -12.77 -38.21 -7.66
CA LEU A 421 -13.35 -38.08 -8.99
C LEU A 421 -12.26 -37.90 -10.05
N GLU A 422 -12.56 -38.38 -11.26
CA GLU A 422 -11.72 -38.17 -12.44
C GLU A 422 -12.12 -36.88 -13.15
N TYR A 423 -11.14 -36.01 -13.37
CA TYR A 423 -11.26 -34.77 -14.11
C TYR A 423 -10.44 -34.86 -15.39
N MET A 424 -10.97 -34.32 -16.47
CA MET A 424 -10.24 -34.16 -17.72
C MET A 424 -10.19 -32.69 -18.11
N ILE A 425 -9.17 -32.34 -18.90
CA ILE A 425 -9.06 -31.01 -19.50
C ILE A 425 -10.28 -30.79 -20.40
N SER A 426 -11.10 -29.79 -20.04
CA SER A 426 -12.35 -29.46 -20.73
C SER A 426 -12.11 -28.55 -21.94
N MET A 427 -11.06 -27.73 -21.88
CA MET A 427 -10.61 -26.91 -23.00
C MET A 427 -9.11 -26.65 -22.90
N MET A 428 -8.40 -26.82 -24.01
CA MET A 428 -6.97 -26.54 -24.14
C MET A 428 -6.75 -25.49 -25.22
N ALA A 429 -6.12 -24.37 -24.86
CA ALA A 429 -5.70 -23.32 -25.78
C ALA A 429 -4.24 -23.52 -26.16
N VAL A 430 -3.98 -23.66 -27.47
CA VAL A 430 -2.64 -23.87 -28.02
C VAL A 430 -2.23 -22.65 -28.83
N ASP A 431 -1.12 -22.02 -28.45
CA ASP A 431 -0.61 -20.87 -29.18
C ASP A 431 -0.16 -21.24 -30.59
N ALA A 432 -0.59 -20.43 -31.55
CA ALA A 432 -0.24 -20.56 -32.96
C ALA A 432 0.73 -19.47 -33.42
N GLY A 433 1.42 -18.80 -32.47
CA GLY A 433 2.46 -17.81 -32.74
C GLY A 433 3.74 -18.41 -33.34
N TYR A 434 4.04 -19.67 -33.01
CA TYR A 434 5.12 -20.47 -33.58
C TYR A 434 4.57 -21.80 -34.12
N ALA A 435 5.27 -22.43 -35.09
CA ALA A 435 4.86 -23.70 -35.72
C ALA A 435 3.36 -23.76 -36.09
N THR A 436 2.88 -22.67 -36.70
CA THR A 436 1.44 -22.42 -36.91
C THR A 436 0.74 -23.55 -37.66
N GLN A 437 1.40 -24.16 -38.65
CA GLN A 437 0.78 -25.21 -39.47
C GLN A 437 0.65 -26.53 -38.71
N GLU A 438 1.60 -26.83 -37.84
CA GLU A 438 1.68 -28.00 -36.97
C GLU A 438 0.60 -27.92 -35.90
N VAL A 439 0.46 -26.75 -35.26
CA VAL A 439 -0.64 -26.43 -34.33
C VAL A 439 -1.98 -26.65 -35.04
N TYR A 440 -2.15 -26.13 -36.26
CA TYR A 440 -3.37 -26.30 -37.03
C TYR A 440 -3.66 -27.76 -37.37
N ASN A 441 -2.64 -28.53 -37.78
CA ASN A 441 -2.79 -29.94 -38.07
C ASN A 441 -3.21 -30.75 -36.83
N TRP A 442 -2.58 -30.47 -35.69
CA TRP A 442 -2.92 -31.13 -34.42
C TRP A 442 -4.33 -30.77 -33.94
N VAL A 443 -4.69 -29.48 -33.96
CA VAL A 443 -6.03 -29.01 -33.60
C VAL A 443 -7.06 -29.65 -34.52
N ARG A 444 -6.81 -29.74 -35.83
CA ARG A 444 -7.70 -30.40 -36.80
C ARG A 444 -8.00 -31.85 -36.43
N GLY A 445 -6.98 -32.60 -36.03
CA GLY A 445 -7.12 -33.99 -35.58
C GLY A 445 -7.99 -34.13 -34.32
N HIS A 446 -8.10 -33.07 -33.51
CA HIS A 446 -8.80 -33.07 -32.23
C HIS A 446 -10.08 -32.22 -32.21
N GLN A 447 -10.43 -31.55 -33.33
CA GLN A 447 -11.63 -30.70 -33.44
C GLN A 447 -12.93 -31.44 -33.11
N GLY A 448 -13.00 -32.74 -33.43
CA GLY A 448 -14.16 -33.58 -33.12
C GLY A 448 -14.46 -33.70 -31.62
N SER A 449 -13.45 -33.49 -30.76
CA SER A 449 -13.63 -33.50 -29.30
C SER A 449 -14.26 -32.22 -28.76
N GLY A 450 -14.15 -31.10 -29.48
CA GLY A 450 -14.55 -29.78 -28.98
C GLY A 450 -13.74 -29.24 -27.80
N ARG A 451 -12.62 -29.90 -27.42
CA ARG A 451 -11.80 -29.59 -26.23
C ARG A 451 -10.50 -28.86 -26.55
N VAL A 452 -10.28 -28.47 -27.80
CA VAL A 452 -9.04 -27.79 -28.23
C VAL A 452 -9.36 -26.53 -29.03
N MET A 453 -8.53 -25.51 -28.87
CA MET A 453 -8.62 -24.27 -29.64
C MET A 453 -7.23 -23.75 -30.00
N ALA A 454 -7.09 -23.28 -31.24
CA ALA A 454 -5.90 -22.53 -31.66
C ALA A 454 -6.07 -21.06 -31.25
N VAL A 455 -5.12 -20.52 -30.52
CA VAL A 455 -5.10 -19.12 -30.08
C VAL A 455 -3.96 -18.35 -30.69
N LYS A 456 -4.09 -17.02 -30.73
CA LYS A 456 -3.01 -16.11 -31.08
C LYS A 456 -3.07 -14.88 -30.18
N GLY A 457 -1.97 -14.59 -29.49
CA GLY A 457 -1.86 -13.40 -28.65
C GLY A 457 -1.94 -12.09 -29.45
N VAL A 458 -2.69 -11.11 -28.92
CA VAL A 458 -2.89 -9.77 -29.50
C VAL A 458 -2.73 -8.71 -28.40
N ASN A 459 -1.71 -7.86 -28.52
CA ASN A 459 -1.39 -6.82 -27.52
C ASN A 459 -2.37 -5.63 -27.48
N LYS A 460 -3.20 -5.44 -28.51
CA LYS A 460 -4.15 -4.31 -28.63
C LYS A 460 -5.60 -4.77 -28.75
N ALA A 461 -5.97 -5.86 -28.09
CA ALA A 461 -7.35 -6.32 -28.10
C ALA A 461 -8.21 -5.43 -27.19
N LEU A 462 -9.48 -5.22 -27.57
CA LEU A 462 -10.48 -4.51 -26.75
C LEU A 462 -11.20 -5.43 -25.75
N VAL A 463 -11.07 -6.74 -25.93
CA VAL A 463 -11.71 -7.76 -25.10
C VAL A 463 -10.70 -8.90 -24.80
N PRO A 464 -10.84 -9.62 -23.68
CA PRO A 464 -9.96 -10.73 -23.32
C PRO A 464 -9.88 -11.84 -24.38
N LEU A 465 -11.00 -12.15 -25.04
CA LEU A 465 -11.08 -13.14 -26.11
C LEU A 465 -11.99 -12.61 -27.22
N SER A 466 -11.44 -12.45 -28.42
CA SER A 466 -12.18 -11.94 -29.59
C SER A 466 -12.86 -13.05 -30.38
N SER A 467 -13.80 -12.67 -31.26
CA SER A 467 -14.47 -13.62 -32.16
C SER A 467 -13.45 -14.36 -33.04
N PRO A 468 -13.59 -15.69 -33.22
CA PRO A 468 -12.64 -16.47 -33.99
C PRO A 468 -12.74 -16.18 -35.48
N SER A 469 -11.59 -16.19 -36.15
CA SER A 469 -11.50 -16.11 -37.61
C SER A 469 -11.21 -17.49 -38.20
N ARG A 470 -11.78 -17.79 -39.38
CA ARG A 470 -11.47 -19.03 -40.10
C ARG A 470 -10.19 -18.85 -40.93
N VAL A 471 -9.27 -19.79 -40.80
CA VAL A 471 -7.95 -19.76 -41.48
C VAL A 471 -7.91 -20.57 -42.77
N ASP A 472 -8.67 -21.66 -42.89
CA ASP A 472 -8.65 -22.50 -44.10
C ASP A 472 -9.48 -21.87 -45.24
N ILE A 473 -8.92 -21.90 -46.46
CA ILE A 473 -9.54 -21.39 -47.69
C ILE A 473 -9.71 -22.50 -48.75
N THR A 474 -10.71 -22.39 -49.59
CA THR A 474 -10.89 -23.25 -50.78
C THR A 474 -9.92 -22.84 -51.88
N VAL A 475 -9.75 -23.69 -52.91
CA VAL A 475 -8.97 -23.35 -54.12
C VAL A 475 -9.45 -22.06 -54.79
N GLY A 476 -10.73 -21.69 -54.62
CA GLY A 476 -11.32 -20.42 -55.09
C GLY A 476 -11.24 -19.26 -54.09
N GLY A 477 -10.42 -19.34 -53.03
CA GLY A 477 -10.21 -18.27 -52.05
C GLY A 477 -11.34 -18.05 -51.05
N GLN A 478 -12.36 -18.91 -51.02
CA GLN A 478 -13.48 -18.79 -50.08
C GLN A 478 -13.16 -19.50 -48.75
N LYS A 479 -13.50 -18.89 -47.62
CA LYS A 479 -13.28 -19.50 -46.30
C LYS A 479 -14.10 -20.78 -46.12
N LEU A 480 -13.45 -21.87 -45.73
CA LEU A 480 -14.11 -23.17 -45.50
C LEU A 480 -15.09 -23.10 -44.32
N LYS A 481 -16.35 -23.55 -44.52
CA LYS A 481 -17.39 -23.51 -43.46
C LYS A 481 -17.03 -24.33 -42.21
N ARG A 482 -16.27 -25.41 -42.36
CA ARG A 482 -15.75 -26.26 -41.26
C ARG A 482 -14.24 -26.13 -41.06
N GLY A 483 -13.64 -25.04 -41.54
CA GLY A 483 -12.21 -24.78 -41.38
C GLY A 483 -11.83 -24.44 -39.94
N ILE A 484 -10.53 -24.49 -39.64
CA ILE A 484 -9.95 -24.16 -38.34
C ILE A 484 -10.30 -22.73 -37.94
N LYS A 485 -10.62 -22.56 -36.67
CA LYS A 485 -10.92 -21.29 -36.01
C LYS A 485 -9.70 -20.85 -35.20
N LEU A 486 -9.14 -19.70 -35.56
CA LEU A 486 -8.09 -19.03 -34.79
C LEU A 486 -8.72 -17.96 -33.90
N TRP A 487 -8.49 -18.05 -32.60
CA TRP A 487 -9.04 -17.15 -31.59
C TRP A 487 -8.03 -16.08 -31.19
N PRO A 488 -8.28 -14.79 -31.43
CA PRO A 488 -7.41 -13.72 -30.95
C PRO A 488 -7.58 -13.52 -29.44
N VAL A 489 -6.48 -13.62 -28.69
CA VAL A 489 -6.44 -13.49 -27.22
C VAL A 489 -5.85 -12.14 -26.83
N GLY A 490 -6.58 -11.37 -26.03
CA GLY A 490 -6.14 -10.08 -25.51
C GLY A 490 -5.15 -10.22 -24.36
N VAL A 491 -3.90 -10.56 -24.68
CA VAL A 491 -2.87 -10.90 -23.69
C VAL A 491 -2.61 -9.79 -22.68
N SER A 492 -2.69 -8.52 -23.08
CA SER A 492 -2.47 -7.39 -22.16
C SER A 492 -3.57 -7.24 -21.13
N ILE A 493 -4.84 -7.51 -21.50
CA ILE A 493 -5.98 -7.46 -20.58
C ILE A 493 -5.88 -8.61 -19.58
N LEU A 494 -5.61 -9.81 -20.07
CA LEU A 494 -5.48 -11.00 -19.23
C LEU A 494 -4.26 -10.94 -18.31
N LYS A 495 -3.16 -10.28 -18.72
CA LYS A 495 -1.99 -10.03 -17.86
C LYS A 495 -2.36 -9.13 -16.69
N SER A 496 -3.04 -8.01 -16.93
CA SER A 496 -3.57 -7.16 -15.86
C SER A 496 -4.52 -7.91 -14.93
N GLU A 497 -5.49 -8.66 -15.48
CA GLU A 497 -6.41 -9.48 -14.67
C GLU A 497 -5.64 -10.48 -13.80
N LEU A 498 -4.71 -11.25 -14.38
CA LEU A 498 -3.91 -12.22 -13.64
C LEU A 498 -3.10 -11.56 -12.53
N PHE A 499 -2.41 -10.46 -12.80
CA PHE A 499 -1.58 -9.79 -11.80
C PHE A 499 -2.41 -9.21 -10.64
N GLN A 500 -3.61 -8.70 -10.92
CA GLN A 500 -4.56 -8.32 -9.87
C GLN A 500 -4.95 -9.53 -9.00
N LEU A 501 -5.27 -10.68 -9.60
CA LEU A 501 -5.59 -11.90 -8.87
C LEU A 501 -4.40 -12.43 -8.04
N LEU A 502 -3.18 -12.31 -8.56
CA LEU A 502 -1.97 -12.72 -7.86
C LEU A 502 -1.68 -11.85 -6.62
N ASN A 503 -2.15 -10.59 -6.57
CA ASN A 503 -2.01 -9.74 -5.38
C ASN A 503 -3.01 -10.02 -4.27
N ILE A 504 -4.06 -10.81 -4.52
CA ILE A 504 -5.06 -11.12 -3.52
C ILE A 504 -4.41 -11.94 -2.39
N LEU A 505 -4.43 -11.41 -1.17
CA LEU A 505 -3.92 -12.06 0.03
C LEU A 505 -5.03 -12.82 0.74
N LYS A 506 -4.69 -13.97 1.33
CA LYS A 506 -5.60 -14.76 2.15
C LYS A 506 -5.58 -14.20 3.57
N GLU A 507 -6.67 -13.58 4.00
CA GLU A 507 -6.92 -13.19 5.38
C GLU A 507 -7.76 -14.30 6.05
N GLU A 508 -7.27 -14.90 7.14
CA GLU A 508 -7.97 -15.96 7.91
C GLU A 508 -8.25 -17.29 7.15
N GLU A 509 -9.28 -18.04 7.57
CA GLU A 509 -9.71 -19.32 6.96
C GLU A 509 -10.54 -19.17 5.68
N LYS A 510 -11.05 -17.96 5.38
CA LYS A 510 -11.93 -17.73 4.22
C LYS A 510 -11.12 -17.32 2.99
N VAL A 511 -11.22 -18.10 1.91
CA VAL A 511 -10.52 -17.78 0.66
C VAL A 511 -11.27 -16.69 -0.11
N PRO A 512 -10.64 -15.54 -0.42
CA PRO A 512 -11.28 -14.48 -1.19
C PRO A 512 -11.50 -14.89 -2.66
N ALA A 513 -12.53 -14.31 -3.27
CA ALA A 513 -12.82 -14.51 -4.69
C ALA A 513 -11.60 -14.17 -5.56
N GLY A 514 -11.24 -15.05 -6.49
CA GLY A 514 -10.11 -14.82 -7.39
C GLY A 514 -8.75 -15.26 -6.86
N TYR A 515 -8.69 -15.84 -5.65
CA TYR A 515 -7.42 -16.29 -5.08
C TYR A 515 -6.75 -17.37 -5.93
N CYS A 516 -5.42 -17.28 -6.06
CA CYS A 516 -4.60 -18.19 -6.84
C CYS A 516 -3.83 -19.15 -5.92
N HIS A 517 -4.10 -20.44 -6.04
CA HIS A 517 -3.45 -21.52 -5.30
C HIS A 517 -2.31 -22.14 -6.10
N PHE A 518 -1.18 -22.36 -5.44
CA PHE A 518 0.02 -22.93 -6.05
C PHE A 518 0.54 -24.12 -5.24
N PRO A 519 0.85 -25.26 -5.88
CA PRO A 519 1.53 -26.38 -5.26
C PRO A 519 3.02 -26.05 -5.09
N GLU A 520 3.79 -26.94 -4.46
CA GLU A 520 5.23 -26.83 -4.15
C GLU A 520 6.19 -26.74 -5.36
N TYR A 521 5.89 -25.90 -6.35
CA TYR A 521 6.75 -25.62 -7.50
C TYR A 521 8.05 -24.89 -7.12
N ALA A 522 9.06 -25.11 -7.97
CA ALA A 522 10.37 -24.48 -7.85
C ALA A 522 10.31 -22.94 -8.01
N PRO A 523 11.31 -22.19 -7.50
CA PRO A 523 11.35 -20.72 -7.62
C PRO A 523 11.27 -20.21 -9.05
N GLU A 524 11.79 -21.00 -9.99
CA GLU A 524 11.85 -20.63 -11.41
C GLU A 524 10.47 -20.45 -12.04
N TYR A 525 9.49 -21.24 -11.62
CA TYR A 525 8.10 -21.09 -12.04
C TYR A 525 7.54 -19.70 -11.71
N PHE A 526 7.68 -19.25 -10.45
CA PHE A 526 7.16 -17.96 -10.00
C PHE A 526 7.88 -16.78 -10.64
N LYS A 527 9.19 -16.94 -10.87
CA LYS A 527 10.01 -15.95 -11.56
C LYS A 527 9.54 -15.73 -13.01
N GLN A 528 9.15 -16.80 -13.70
CA GLN A 528 8.59 -16.72 -15.06
C GLN A 528 7.15 -16.21 -15.07
N LEU A 529 6.34 -16.58 -14.07
CA LEU A 529 4.98 -16.07 -13.89
C LEU A 529 4.95 -14.54 -13.70
N THR A 530 5.98 -13.95 -13.09
CA THR A 530 6.12 -12.50 -12.89
C THR A 530 7.21 -11.88 -13.79
N ALA A 531 7.48 -12.46 -14.96
CA ALA A 531 8.60 -12.07 -15.82
C ALA A 531 8.37 -10.77 -16.62
N GLU A 532 7.15 -10.24 -16.64
CA GLU A 532 6.80 -9.01 -17.35
C GLU A 532 6.31 -7.94 -16.39
N GLN A 533 6.55 -6.68 -16.74
CA GLN A 533 6.06 -5.51 -16.02
C GLN A 533 5.42 -4.52 -16.99
N LEU A 534 4.39 -3.82 -16.52
CA LEU A 534 3.73 -2.79 -17.30
C LEU A 534 4.58 -1.52 -17.25
N VAL A 535 5.19 -1.16 -18.38
CA VAL A 535 6.04 0.02 -18.50
C VAL A 535 5.33 1.06 -19.36
N SER A 536 5.30 2.30 -18.88
CA SER A 536 4.77 3.43 -19.65
C SER A 536 5.81 3.86 -20.69
N LYS A 537 5.55 3.59 -21.97
CA LYS A 537 6.42 3.97 -23.08
C LYS A 537 5.79 5.09 -23.90
N VAL A 538 6.55 6.15 -24.16
CA VAL A 538 6.08 7.28 -24.97
C VAL A 538 6.27 6.94 -26.45
N VAL A 539 5.17 6.89 -27.22
CA VAL A 539 5.21 6.70 -28.68
C VAL A 539 4.51 7.89 -29.33
N LYS A 540 5.26 8.68 -30.12
CA LYS A 540 4.75 9.88 -30.81
C LYS A 540 4.04 10.89 -29.90
N GLY A 541 4.57 11.13 -28.70
CA GLY A 541 4.06 12.14 -27.76
C GLY A 541 2.93 11.67 -26.84
N TYR A 542 2.32 10.50 -27.09
CA TYR A 542 1.32 9.90 -26.22
C TYR A 542 1.96 8.83 -25.32
N THR A 543 1.60 8.82 -24.04
CA THR A 543 1.99 7.76 -23.11
C THR A 543 1.16 6.52 -23.43
N LYS A 544 1.83 5.44 -23.81
CA LYS A 544 1.21 4.13 -24.05
C LYS A 544 1.82 3.14 -23.07
N GLN A 545 0.98 2.51 -22.26
CA GLN A 545 1.40 1.40 -21.42
C GLN A 545 1.69 0.18 -22.31
N GLU A 546 2.85 -0.43 -22.12
CA GLU A 546 3.31 -1.60 -22.85
C GLU A 546 3.95 -2.59 -21.87
N TRP A 547 3.55 -3.86 -21.97
CA TRP A 547 4.17 -4.94 -21.20
C TRP A 547 5.59 -5.18 -21.71
N GLN A 548 6.57 -5.08 -20.82
CA GLN A 548 7.97 -5.30 -21.12
C GLN A 548 8.48 -6.51 -20.33
N LYS A 549 9.17 -7.43 -21.02
CA LYS A 549 9.88 -8.54 -20.38
C LYS A 549 11.04 -7.99 -19.56
N VAL A 550 11.06 -8.32 -18.28
CA VAL A 550 12.16 -8.02 -17.34
C VAL A 550 13.16 -9.18 -17.31
N ARG A 551 12.76 -10.35 -17.82
CA ARG A 551 13.57 -11.56 -17.90
C ARG A 551 13.48 -12.19 -19.28
N GLU A 552 14.44 -13.07 -19.56
CA GLU A 552 14.53 -13.77 -20.84
C GLU A 552 13.38 -14.77 -21.04
N ARG A 553 12.99 -15.49 -19.98
CA ARG A 553 11.93 -16.51 -19.98
C ARG A 553 10.63 -16.01 -19.33
N ASN A 554 9.49 -16.27 -19.97
CA ASN A 554 8.14 -15.85 -19.56
C ASN A 554 7.05 -16.87 -19.93
N GLU A 555 7.42 -18.08 -20.34
CA GLU A 555 6.52 -19.07 -20.94
C GLU A 555 5.43 -19.53 -19.96
N VAL A 556 5.74 -19.63 -18.66
CA VAL A 556 4.76 -19.88 -17.60
C VAL A 556 3.64 -18.83 -17.58
N LEU A 557 3.99 -17.55 -17.72
CA LEU A 557 3.01 -16.46 -17.76
C LEU A 557 2.10 -16.64 -18.98
N ASP A 558 2.66 -16.87 -20.16
CA ASP A 558 1.87 -17.03 -21.38
C ASP A 558 0.97 -18.28 -21.32
N CYS A 559 1.45 -19.41 -20.76
CA CYS A 559 0.62 -20.60 -20.49
C CYS A 559 -0.58 -20.28 -19.59
N ARG A 560 -0.38 -19.53 -18.49
CA ARG A 560 -1.46 -19.12 -17.58
C ARG A 560 -2.51 -18.27 -18.28
N ILE A 561 -2.07 -17.34 -19.13
CA ILE A 561 -2.94 -16.47 -19.93
C ILE A 561 -3.79 -17.29 -20.92
N TYR A 562 -3.20 -18.27 -21.60
CA TYR A 562 -3.93 -19.14 -22.52
C TYR A 562 -4.89 -20.08 -21.80
N ALA A 563 -4.54 -20.61 -20.63
CA ALA A 563 -5.47 -21.37 -19.80
C ALA A 563 -6.69 -20.53 -19.40
N ARG A 564 -6.49 -19.25 -19.04
CA ARG A 564 -7.60 -18.32 -18.77
C ARG A 564 -8.43 -18.03 -20.03
N ALA A 565 -7.81 -17.88 -21.20
CA ALA A 565 -8.53 -17.73 -22.46
C ALA A 565 -9.42 -18.95 -22.78
N ALA A 566 -8.93 -20.16 -22.52
CA ALA A 566 -9.70 -21.40 -22.64
C ALA A 566 -10.91 -21.43 -21.69
N SER A 567 -10.77 -20.91 -20.48
CA SER A 567 -11.88 -20.85 -19.52
C SER A 567 -12.96 -19.83 -19.92
N ILE A 568 -12.56 -18.69 -20.49
CA ILE A 568 -13.47 -17.71 -21.08
C ILE A 568 -14.22 -18.31 -22.28
N ALA A 569 -13.54 -19.10 -23.12
CA ALA A 569 -14.16 -19.80 -24.25
C ALA A 569 -15.22 -20.82 -23.81
N LEU A 570 -15.00 -21.52 -22.69
CA LEU A 570 -16.00 -22.37 -22.04
C LEU A 570 -17.18 -21.57 -21.44
N GLY A 571 -16.98 -20.28 -21.23
CA GLY A 571 -17.98 -19.36 -20.69
C GLY A 571 -18.21 -19.52 -19.19
N ILE A 572 -17.20 -19.96 -18.43
CA ILE A 572 -17.34 -20.28 -17.00
C ILE A 572 -17.82 -19.07 -16.18
N ASP A 573 -17.42 -17.86 -16.57
CA ASP A 573 -17.84 -16.60 -15.94
C ASP A 573 -19.34 -16.30 -16.14
N ARG A 574 -20.02 -17.00 -17.04
CA ARG A 574 -21.46 -16.84 -17.34
C ARG A 574 -22.30 -18.04 -16.90
N TRP A 575 -21.69 -19.03 -16.25
CA TRP A 575 -22.42 -20.22 -15.81
C TRP A 575 -23.32 -19.88 -14.62
N PRO A 576 -24.62 -20.24 -14.67
CA PRO A 576 -25.49 -20.10 -13.51
C PRO A 576 -25.08 -21.07 -12.39
N GLU A 577 -25.50 -20.80 -11.16
CA GLU A 577 -25.19 -21.67 -10.01
C GLU A 577 -25.63 -23.13 -10.25
N SER A 578 -26.76 -23.34 -10.93
CA SER A 578 -27.24 -24.69 -11.29
C SER A 578 -26.22 -25.47 -12.13
N LYS A 579 -25.48 -24.80 -13.01
CA LYS A 579 -24.44 -25.44 -13.82
C LYS A 579 -23.19 -25.72 -12.99
N TRP A 580 -22.80 -24.83 -12.09
CA TRP A 580 -21.71 -25.13 -11.16
C TRP A 580 -22.07 -26.28 -10.23
N ASN A 581 -23.28 -26.32 -9.68
CA ASN A 581 -23.79 -27.40 -8.85
C ASN A 581 -23.95 -28.72 -9.63
N SER A 582 -24.10 -28.67 -10.97
CA SER A 582 -24.04 -29.87 -11.80
C SER A 582 -22.63 -30.48 -11.89
N LEU A 583 -21.57 -29.72 -11.57
CA LEU A 583 -20.20 -30.24 -11.48
C LEU A 583 -19.97 -31.00 -10.17
N SER A 584 -20.70 -30.69 -9.10
CA SER A 584 -20.78 -31.55 -7.91
C SER A 584 -21.64 -32.80 -8.13
N GLY A 585 -22.45 -32.82 -9.22
CA GLY A 585 -23.40 -33.88 -9.57
C GLY A 585 -23.06 -34.67 -10.84
N LYS A 586 -22.07 -35.56 -10.77
CA LYS A 586 -22.06 -36.82 -11.55
C LYS A 586 -22.27 -38.04 -10.65
N ILE A 587 -23.13 -37.90 -9.65
CA ILE A 587 -23.70 -39.03 -8.92
C ILE A 587 -24.99 -39.42 -9.66
N GLU A 588 -24.87 -40.08 -10.83
CA GLU A 588 -25.84 -41.10 -11.28
C GLU A 588 -25.41 -41.86 -12.57
N SER A 589 -25.12 -43.15 -12.36
CA SER A 589 -25.28 -44.29 -13.28
C SER A 589 -24.39 -44.44 -14.53
N LYS A 590 -23.31 -45.22 -14.37
CA LYS A 590 -23.13 -46.53 -15.04
C LYS A 590 -22.05 -47.32 -14.30
N LYS A 591 -22.46 -48.32 -13.52
CA LYS A 591 -21.52 -49.24 -12.85
C LYS A 591 -20.76 -50.06 -13.89
N PRO A 592 -19.49 -50.41 -13.58
CA PRO A 592 -19.09 -51.80 -13.59
C PRO A 592 -18.81 -52.30 -12.16
N LYS A 593 -19.32 -53.50 -11.91
CA LYS A 593 -19.22 -54.41 -10.75
C LYS A 593 -18.65 -53.87 -9.43
N LYS A 594 -19.57 -53.59 -8.50
CA LYS A 594 -19.32 -53.50 -7.04
C LYS A 594 -18.63 -54.77 -6.56
N VAL A 595 -17.45 -54.63 -5.95
CA VAL A 595 -17.14 -55.46 -4.78
C VAL A 595 -18.15 -55.04 -3.70
N ARG A 596 -18.88 -56.01 -3.14
CA ARG A 596 -19.96 -55.76 -2.17
C ARG A 596 -19.36 -55.14 -0.90
N GLN A 597 -19.40 -53.81 -0.80
CA GLN A 597 -19.13 -53.12 0.46
C GLN A 597 -20.40 -53.23 1.31
N THR A 598 -20.34 -54.09 2.31
CA THR A 598 -21.35 -54.23 3.36
C THR A 598 -21.47 -52.91 4.12
N LYS A 599 -22.59 -52.72 4.84
CA LYS A 599 -22.79 -51.56 5.73
C LYS A 599 -21.60 -51.40 6.70
N GLU A 600 -21.10 -52.53 7.17
CA GLU A 600 -19.82 -52.65 7.91
C GLU A 600 -18.63 -51.99 7.22
N TYR A 601 -18.45 -52.15 5.91
CA TYR A 601 -17.30 -51.54 5.22
C TYR A 601 -17.42 -50.02 5.16
N THR A 602 -18.64 -49.49 5.00
CA THR A 602 -18.85 -48.04 4.90
C THR A 602 -18.70 -47.38 6.27
N GLU A 603 -19.21 -48.03 7.32
CA GLU A 603 -18.97 -47.65 8.71
C GLU A 603 -17.48 -47.77 9.07
N PHE A 604 -16.80 -48.82 8.62
CA PHE A 604 -15.36 -49.01 8.78
C PHE A 604 -14.54 -47.94 8.06
N LEU A 605 -14.92 -47.55 6.84
CA LEU A 605 -14.21 -46.54 6.05
C LEU A 605 -14.37 -45.14 6.65
N GLU A 606 -15.56 -44.78 7.12
CA GLU A 606 -15.77 -43.50 7.82
C GLU A 606 -15.02 -43.49 9.17
N GLN A 607 -15.04 -44.60 9.92
CA GLN A 607 -14.17 -44.76 11.10
C GLN A 607 -12.68 -44.62 10.73
N LEU A 608 -12.24 -45.15 9.60
CA LEU A 608 -10.86 -45.05 9.13
C LEU A 608 -10.48 -43.61 8.74
N LYS A 609 -11.36 -42.88 8.04
CA LYS A 609 -11.12 -41.47 7.69
C LYS A 609 -11.06 -40.59 8.92
N GLU A 610 -11.98 -40.79 9.86
CA GLU A 610 -12.00 -40.08 11.13
C GLU A 610 -10.77 -40.43 11.96
N GLN A 611 -10.35 -41.70 11.98
CA GLN A 611 -9.09 -42.12 12.59
C GLN A 611 -7.88 -41.51 11.90
N ILE A 612 -7.84 -41.39 10.57
CA ILE A 612 -6.70 -40.81 9.83
C ILE A 612 -6.60 -39.30 10.08
N ALA A 613 -7.72 -38.56 10.01
CA ALA A 613 -7.74 -37.13 10.31
C ALA A 613 -7.33 -36.88 11.77
N THR A 614 -7.89 -37.66 12.69
CA THR A 614 -7.52 -37.63 14.12
C THR A 614 -6.05 -38.02 14.31
N SER A 615 -5.53 -39.00 13.58
CA SER A 615 -4.14 -39.44 13.68
C SER A 615 -3.16 -38.42 13.10
N ARG A 616 -3.53 -37.69 12.03
CA ARG A 616 -2.72 -36.58 11.48
C ARG A 616 -2.69 -35.38 12.41
N TYR A 617 -3.83 -35.02 12.99
CA TYR A 617 -3.92 -33.96 14.00
C TYR A 617 -3.14 -34.33 15.26
N LYS A 618 -3.33 -35.56 15.77
CA LYS A 618 -2.53 -36.11 16.88
C LYS A 618 -1.05 -36.21 16.52
N ALA A 619 -0.68 -36.51 15.29
CA ALA A 619 0.72 -36.54 14.86
C ALA A 619 1.32 -35.13 14.82
N ALA A 620 0.61 -34.12 14.31
CA ALA A 620 1.08 -32.73 14.32
C ALA A 620 1.21 -32.18 15.75
N LEU A 621 0.22 -32.43 16.61
CA LEU A 621 0.29 -32.10 18.04
C LEU A 621 1.39 -32.88 18.76
N ALA A 622 1.57 -34.16 18.44
CA ALA A 622 2.65 -34.99 19.00
C ALA A 622 4.02 -34.48 18.56
N VAL A 623 4.19 -34.10 17.29
CA VAL A 623 5.44 -33.49 16.78
C VAL A 623 5.70 -32.15 17.46
N ASN A 624 4.69 -31.28 17.59
CA ASN A 624 4.84 -30.00 18.33
C ASN A 624 5.18 -30.26 19.80
N SER A 625 4.43 -31.13 20.48
CA SER A 625 4.68 -31.52 21.88
C SER A 625 6.09 -32.07 22.07
N LYS A 626 6.55 -32.97 21.19
CA LYS A 626 7.92 -33.51 21.23
C LYS A 626 8.98 -32.44 20.95
N LEU A 627 8.70 -31.48 20.08
CA LEU A 627 9.59 -30.33 19.86
C LEU A 627 9.67 -29.42 21.09
N ILE A 628 8.55 -29.13 21.76
CA ILE A 628 8.54 -28.35 23.01
C ILE A 628 9.31 -29.08 24.11
N VAL A 629 9.14 -30.40 24.24
CA VAL A 629 9.89 -31.23 25.19
C VAL A 629 11.39 -31.26 24.84
N LEU A 630 11.74 -31.34 23.55
CA LEU A 630 13.13 -31.27 23.10
C LEU A 630 13.76 -29.90 23.43
N TYR A 631 13.04 -28.82 23.21
CA TYR A 631 13.48 -27.46 23.52
C TYR A 631 13.65 -27.23 25.02
N HIS A 632 12.73 -27.77 25.82
CA HIS A 632 12.87 -27.81 27.27
C HIS A 632 14.12 -28.59 27.69
N TYR A 633 14.32 -29.80 27.17
CA TYR A 633 15.50 -30.63 27.44
C TYR A 633 16.82 -29.93 27.09
N ILE A 634 16.89 -29.30 25.91
CA ILE A 634 18.05 -28.51 25.49
C ILE A 634 18.30 -27.37 26.49
N GLY A 635 17.25 -26.67 26.92
CA GLY A 635 17.35 -25.63 27.94
C GLY A 635 17.86 -26.15 29.28
N THR A 636 17.35 -27.29 29.75
CA THR A 636 17.78 -27.94 31.00
C THR A 636 19.24 -28.37 30.94
N GLU A 637 19.69 -28.94 29.81
CA GLU A 637 21.08 -29.37 29.64
C GLU A 637 22.04 -28.18 29.58
N ILE A 638 21.63 -27.08 28.95
CA ILE A 638 22.37 -25.81 29.00
C ILE A 638 22.50 -25.34 30.46
N LEU A 639 21.41 -25.29 31.23
CA LEU A 639 21.44 -24.89 32.64
C LEU A 639 22.32 -25.78 33.51
N ARG A 640 22.24 -27.11 33.30
CA ARG A 640 23.03 -28.10 34.03
C ARG A 640 24.53 -27.91 33.79
N ARG A 641 24.94 -27.79 32.52
CA ARG A 641 26.36 -27.57 32.18
C ARG A 641 26.87 -26.18 32.53
N GLN A 642 26.01 -25.17 32.56
CA GLN A 642 26.35 -23.86 33.15
C GLN A 642 26.70 -23.99 34.64
N LYS A 643 25.96 -24.80 35.38
CA LYS A 643 26.18 -25.03 36.82
C LYS A 643 27.40 -25.92 37.11
N GLU A 644 27.63 -26.97 36.31
CA GLU A 644 28.72 -27.94 36.52
C GLU A 644 30.08 -27.46 35.98
N HIS A 645 30.09 -26.72 34.87
CA HIS A 645 31.31 -26.37 34.13
C HIS A 645 31.52 -24.86 33.92
N GLY A 646 30.68 -24.00 34.51
CA GLY A 646 30.83 -22.54 34.43
C GLY A 646 30.61 -21.95 33.03
N TRP A 647 29.75 -22.56 32.20
CA TRP A 647 29.56 -22.13 30.82
C TRP A 647 29.03 -20.69 30.68
N GLY A 648 29.82 -19.80 30.06
CA GLY A 648 29.42 -18.41 29.79
C GLY A 648 28.59 -18.22 28.51
N ALA A 649 28.15 -16.98 28.24
CA ALA A 649 27.30 -16.63 27.10
C ALA A 649 27.87 -17.03 25.73
N LYS A 650 29.21 -17.01 25.57
CA LYS A 650 29.90 -17.38 24.32
C LYS A 650 29.66 -18.83 23.87
N ILE A 651 29.30 -19.72 24.80
CA ILE A 651 29.05 -21.14 24.48
C ILE A 651 27.70 -21.33 23.78
N ILE A 652 26.71 -20.46 24.03
CA ILE A 652 25.42 -20.51 23.34
C ILE A 652 25.58 -20.15 21.86
N ASP A 653 26.45 -19.17 21.55
CA ASP A 653 26.75 -18.80 20.16
C ASP A 653 27.46 -19.92 19.40
N GLN A 654 28.39 -20.62 20.05
CA GLN A 654 29.08 -21.76 19.46
C GLN A 654 28.13 -22.95 19.26
N LEU A 655 27.33 -23.29 20.28
CA LEU A 655 26.32 -24.35 20.22
C LEU A 655 25.28 -24.07 19.12
N SER A 656 24.89 -22.81 18.93
CA SER A 656 24.00 -22.40 17.83
C SER A 656 24.62 -22.69 16.45
N LYS A 657 25.91 -22.35 16.26
CA LYS A 657 26.61 -22.61 14.99
C LYS A 657 26.71 -24.11 14.72
N ASP A 658 27.10 -24.88 15.73
CA ASP A 658 27.33 -26.33 15.59
C ASP A 658 26.02 -27.08 15.33
N LEU A 659 24.94 -26.76 16.06
CA LEU A 659 23.62 -27.38 15.85
C LEU A 659 23.01 -27.02 14.48
N ARG A 660 23.20 -25.79 14.00
CA ARG A 660 22.73 -25.38 12.67
C ARG A 660 23.49 -26.06 11.54
N SER A 661 24.79 -26.31 11.73
CA SER A 661 25.62 -27.04 10.78
C SER A 661 25.25 -28.52 10.74
N ALA A 662 25.02 -29.14 11.91
CA ALA A 662 24.65 -30.54 12.02
C ALA A 662 23.22 -30.85 11.55
N PHE A 663 22.30 -29.88 11.67
CA PHE A 663 20.89 -30.03 11.29
C PHE A 663 20.40 -28.87 10.39
N PRO A 664 20.85 -28.78 9.12
CA PRO A 664 20.53 -27.66 8.23
C PRO A 664 19.03 -27.49 7.94
N GLU A 665 18.30 -28.62 7.91
CA GLU A 665 16.86 -28.68 7.64
C GLU A 665 16.00 -28.30 8.86
N MET A 666 16.57 -28.27 10.08
CA MET A 666 15.83 -27.91 11.30
C MET A 666 15.93 -26.41 11.60
N LYS A 667 14.79 -25.73 11.55
CA LYS A 667 14.66 -24.34 12.04
C LYS A 667 14.50 -24.36 13.56
N GLY A 668 15.15 -23.42 14.27
CA GLY A 668 14.99 -23.27 15.73
C GLY A 668 16.28 -23.23 16.56
N PHE A 669 17.46 -23.45 15.99
CA PHE A 669 18.73 -23.44 16.75
C PHE A 669 19.49 -22.10 16.66
N SER A 670 18.80 -20.96 16.64
CA SER A 670 19.47 -19.66 16.74
C SER A 670 19.98 -19.40 18.16
N ALA A 671 21.05 -18.62 18.30
CA ALA A 671 21.56 -18.23 19.62
C ALA A 671 20.47 -17.60 20.50
N ARG A 672 19.64 -16.72 19.92
CA ARG A 672 18.47 -16.14 20.59
C ARG A 672 17.44 -17.21 21.01
N ASN A 673 17.19 -18.21 20.16
CA ASN A 673 16.22 -19.26 20.49
C ASN A 673 16.74 -20.21 21.58
N LEU A 674 18.03 -20.54 21.57
CA LEU A 674 18.67 -21.30 22.65
C LEU A 674 18.61 -20.56 23.99
N THR A 675 18.73 -19.23 23.99
CA THR A 675 18.50 -18.41 25.19
C THR A 675 17.06 -18.52 25.69
N TYR A 676 16.07 -18.51 24.79
CA TYR A 676 14.66 -18.72 25.17
C TYR A 676 14.38 -20.15 25.65
N MET A 677 15.00 -21.18 25.05
CA MET A 677 14.92 -22.57 25.54
C MET A 677 15.45 -22.69 26.97
N ARG A 678 16.59 -22.05 27.25
CA ARG A 678 17.17 -21.96 28.59
C ARG A 678 16.23 -21.25 29.57
N GLN A 679 15.65 -20.12 29.18
CA GLN A 679 14.70 -19.37 30.00
C GLN A 679 13.44 -20.20 30.29
N PHE A 680 12.90 -20.87 29.27
CA PHE A 680 11.74 -21.75 29.39
C PHE A 680 11.99 -22.91 30.36
N ALA A 681 13.15 -23.55 30.27
CA ALA A 681 13.54 -24.62 31.18
C ALA A 681 13.81 -24.14 32.62
N ALA A 682 14.30 -22.91 32.79
CA ALA A 682 14.51 -22.32 34.11
C ALA A 682 13.19 -22.04 34.83
N GLU A 683 12.19 -21.54 34.08
CA GLU A 683 10.91 -21.10 34.62
C GLU A 683 9.93 -22.26 34.85
N TYR A 684 9.98 -23.28 34.00
CA TYR A 684 9.07 -24.43 34.04
C TYR A 684 9.84 -25.72 34.26
N GLN A 685 10.30 -25.95 35.49
CA GLN A 685 11.03 -27.18 35.86
C GLN A 685 10.15 -28.44 35.85
N ASP A 686 8.83 -28.25 35.89
CA ASP A 686 7.84 -29.32 35.87
C ASP A 686 7.56 -29.80 34.43
N THR A 687 7.85 -31.09 34.21
CA THR A 687 7.57 -31.78 32.94
C THR A 687 6.07 -31.91 32.65
N GLU A 688 5.21 -31.91 33.67
CA GLU A 688 3.77 -32.09 33.52
C GLU A 688 3.11 -30.84 32.91
N PHE A 689 3.49 -29.65 33.40
CA PHE A 689 3.07 -28.36 32.81
C PHE A 689 3.47 -28.22 31.33
N THR A 690 4.72 -28.61 31.03
CA THR A 690 5.29 -28.54 29.68
C THR A 690 4.54 -29.45 28.70
N GLN A 691 4.08 -30.61 29.16
CA GLN A 691 3.34 -31.57 28.34
C GLN A 691 1.86 -31.22 28.16
N GLN A 692 1.23 -30.54 29.12
CA GLN A 692 -0.22 -30.30 29.10
C GLN A 692 -0.62 -28.94 28.52
N VAL A 693 0.02 -27.84 28.91
CA VAL A 693 -0.43 -26.48 28.52
C VAL A 693 0.48 -25.90 27.44
N ALA A 694 1.80 -25.96 27.64
CA ALA A 694 2.77 -25.38 26.72
C ALA A 694 2.85 -26.14 25.38
N ALA A 695 2.73 -27.47 25.40
CA ALA A 695 2.78 -28.32 24.21
C ALA A 695 1.58 -28.19 23.24
N GLN A 696 0.48 -27.58 23.70
CA GLN A 696 -0.68 -27.29 22.85
C GLN A 696 -0.52 -25.98 22.07
N LEU A 697 0.52 -25.19 22.38
CA LEU A 697 0.81 -23.93 21.71
C LEU A 697 2.07 -24.03 20.85
N PRO A 698 2.15 -23.29 19.73
CA PRO A 698 3.38 -23.16 18.98
C PRO A 698 4.49 -22.51 19.83
N TRP A 699 5.74 -22.92 19.61
CA TRP A 699 6.91 -22.43 20.38
C TRP A 699 6.98 -20.89 20.49
N PHE A 700 6.67 -20.16 19.41
CA PHE A 700 6.74 -18.70 19.42
C PHE A 700 5.64 -18.01 20.22
N HIS A 701 4.53 -18.68 20.52
CA HIS A 701 3.55 -18.18 21.49
C HIS A 701 4.11 -18.23 22.91
N ILE A 702 4.80 -19.33 23.24
CA ILE A 702 5.47 -19.50 24.53
C ILE A 702 6.57 -18.45 24.71
N VAL A 703 7.39 -18.21 23.67
CA VAL A 703 8.40 -17.16 23.67
C VAL A 703 7.79 -15.78 23.93
N VAL A 704 6.69 -15.43 23.27
CA VAL A 704 6.04 -14.12 23.46
C VAL A 704 5.53 -13.94 24.89
N ILE A 705 4.88 -14.97 25.46
CA ILE A 705 4.37 -14.91 26.82
C ILE A 705 5.51 -14.79 27.83
N LEU A 706 6.60 -15.54 27.63
CA LEU A 706 7.82 -15.45 28.45
C LEU A 706 8.49 -14.06 28.39
N ASP A 707 8.45 -13.42 27.23
CA ASP A 707 9.08 -12.12 26.97
C ASP A 707 8.23 -10.94 27.51
N LYS A 708 6.91 -10.97 27.33
CA LYS A 708 6.01 -9.84 27.63
C LYS A 708 5.34 -9.90 29.00
N VAL A 709 5.12 -11.09 29.57
CA VAL A 709 4.42 -11.24 30.86
C VAL A 709 5.42 -11.71 31.90
N LYS A 710 5.53 -10.99 33.03
CA LYS A 710 6.50 -11.33 34.10
C LYS A 710 5.90 -12.25 35.16
N ASP A 711 4.61 -12.09 35.48
CA ASP A 711 3.95 -12.87 36.52
C ASP A 711 3.53 -14.27 36.02
N PRO A 712 3.92 -15.36 36.71
CA PRO A 712 3.54 -16.72 36.33
C PRO A 712 2.02 -16.99 36.28
N LYS A 713 1.21 -16.35 37.13
CA LYS A 713 -0.25 -16.56 37.12
C LYS A 713 -0.91 -15.88 35.93
N GLU A 714 -0.48 -14.66 35.60
CA GLU A 714 -0.90 -13.98 34.36
C GLU A 714 -0.48 -14.75 33.10
N ARG A 715 0.74 -15.32 33.07
CA ARG A 715 1.16 -16.18 31.95
C ARG A 715 0.21 -17.36 31.75
N LEU A 716 -0.19 -18.01 32.84
CA LEU A 716 -1.14 -19.13 32.79
C LEU A 716 -2.50 -18.71 32.23
N PHE A 717 -3.00 -17.54 32.64
CA PHE A 717 -4.25 -16.97 32.10
C PHE A 717 -4.18 -16.80 30.58
N TYR A 718 -3.11 -16.20 30.06
CA TYR A 718 -2.96 -15.99 28.62
C TYR A 718 -2.66 -17.29 27.86
N PHE A 719 -1.95 -18.26 28.46
CA PHE A 719 -1.80 -19.59 27.88
C PHE A 719 -3.14 -20.30 27.72
N GLN A 720 -3.96 -20.31 28.77
CA GLN A 720 -5.29 -20.93 28.74
C GLN A 720 -6.21 -20.23 27.74
N LYS A 721 -6.26 -18.90 27.74
CA LYS A 721 -7.08 -18.14 26.81
C LYS A 721 -6.62 -18.26 25.36
N ALA A 722 -5.31 -18.37 25.12
CA ALA A 722 -4.78 -18.64 23.79
C ALA A 722 -5.17 -20.04 23.27
N ILE A 723 -5.21 -21.05 24.15
CA ILE A 723 -5.67 -22.41 23.81
C ILE A 723 -7.18 -22.43 23.60
N GLU A 724 -7.95 -21.85 24.52
CA GLU A 724 -9.42 -21.83 24.51
C GLU A 724 -9.97 -21.13 23.26
N HIS A 725 -9.38 -19.99 22.89
CA HIS A 725 -9.86 -19.15 21.79
C HIS A 725 -9.00 -19.26 20.52
N GLY A 726 -8.05 -20.20 20.47
CA GLY A 726 -7.19 -20.42 19.31
C GLY A 726 -6.41 -19.18 18.87
N TRP A 727 -5.95 -18.36 19.82
CA TRP A 727 -5.38 -17.05 19.48
C TRP A 727 -4.15 -17.18 18.58
N SER A 728 -4.15 -16.39 17.50
CA SER A 728 -2.93 -16.11 16.76
C SER A 728 -1.96 -15.30 17.63
N ARG A 729 -0.68 -15.35 17.28
CA ARG A 729 0.38 -14.68 18.05
C ARG A 729 0.13 -13.16 18.19
N SER A 730 -0.38 -12.50 17.15
CA SER A 730 -0.67 -11.06 17.16
C SER A 730 -1.83 -10.71 18.09
N ILE A 731 -2.89 -11.52 18.08
CA ILE A 731 -4.03 -11.35 18.97
C ILE A 731 -3.62 -11.56 20.42
N MET A 732 -2.82 -12.57 20.70
CA MET A 732 -2.31 -12.81 22.06
C MET A 732 -1.47 -11.62 22.57
N VAL A 733 -0.59 -11.03 21.73
CA VAL A 733 0.17 -9.82 22.09
C VAL A 733 -0.77 -8.65 22.40
N MET A 734 -1.77 -8.42 21.55
CA MET A 734 -2.75 -7.34 21.73
C MET A 734 -3.54 -7.51 23.04
N GLN A 735 -3.99 -8.74 23.36
CA GLN A 735 -4.74 -9.00 24.58
C GLN A 735 -3.88 -8.86 25.85
N ILE A 736 -2.58 -9.19 25.75
CA ILE A 736 -1.60 -8.95 26.82
C ILE A 736 -1.41 -7.44 27.06
N GLU A 737 -1.18 -6.67 26.00
CA GLU A 737 -0.96 -5.22 26.08
C GLU A 737 -2.19 -4.46 26.59
N ARG A 738 -3.39 -4.96 26.31
CA ARG A 738 -4.66 -4.36 26.75
C ARG A 738 -5.19 -4.90 28.07
N GLU A 739 -4.36 -5.62 28.83
CA GLU A 739 -4.67 -6.16 30.16
C GLU A 739 -6.05 -6.85 30.24
N LEU A 740 -6.37 -7.73 29.28
CA LEU A 740 -7.70 -8.36 29.18
C LEU A 740 -8.18 -8.97 30.50
N HIS A 741 -7.25 -9.57 31.26
CA HIS A 741 -7.50 -10.19 32.56
C HIS A 741 -8.12 -9.24 33.62
N LYS A 742 -8.06 -7.91 33.45
CA LYS A 742 -8.62 -6.93 34.40
C LYS A 742 -10.00 -6.36 34.01
N ARG A 743 -10.47 -6.55 32.77
CA ARG A 743 -11.60 -5.80 32.18
C ARG A 743 -12.89 -6.59 31.90
N GLN A 744 -12.81 -7.92 31.81
CA GLN A 744 -13.95 -8.76 31.45
C GLN A 744 -15.01 -8.84 32.57
N GLY A 745 -16.30 -8.62 32.26
CA GLY A 745 -17.44 -8.89 33.14
C GLY A 745 -17.84 -7.80 34.16
N LYS A 746 -17.46 -6.52 33.95
CA LYS A 746 -17.68 -5.42 34.93
C LYS A 746 -18.84 -4.44 34.61
N ALA A 747 -19.53 -4.59 33.47
CA ALA A 747 -20.59 -3.65 33.04
C ALA A 747 -21.84 -3.67 33.94
N VAL A 748 -22.57 -2.54 34.05
CA VAL A 748 -23.85 -2.46 34.79
C VAL A 748 -24.98 -2.90 33.87
N THR A 749 -25.75 -3.90 34.29
CA THR A 749 -26.77 -4.55 33.46
C THR A 749 -28.02 -4.91 34.27
N ASN A 750 -29.15 -5.08 33.59
CA ASN A 750 -30.38 -5.67 34.14
C ASN A 750 -30.62 -7.12 33.66
N PHE A 751 -29.60 -7.77 33.11
CA PHE A 751 -29.72 -9.07 32.41
C PHE A 751 -30.22 -10.20 33.30
N LYS A 752 -29.81 -10.22 34.58
CA LYS A 752 -30.25 -11.25 35.54
C LYS A 752 -31.76 -11.29 35.72
N ASP A 753 -32.43 -10.16 35.55
CA ASP A 753 -33.86 -10.02 35.74
C ASP A 753 -34.65 -10.14 34.43
N LYS A 754 -33.98 -9.97 33.27
CA LYS A 754 -34.62 -9.81 31.95
C LYS A 754 -34.21 -10.85 30.90
N LEU A 755 -33.19 -11.67 31.17
CA LEU A 755 -32.76 -12.79 30.31
C LEU A 755 -32.78 -14.12 31.11
N PRO A 756 -33.06 -15.26 30.46
CA PRO A 756 -32.90 -16.59 31.07
C PRO A 756 -31.49 -16.80 31.64
N SER A 757 -31.34 -17.48 32.78
CA SER A 757 -30.05 -17.61 33.51
C SER A 757 -28.84 -18.01 32.63
N PRO A 758 -28.90 -19.05 31.76
CA PRO A 758 -27.77 -19.39 30.90
C PRO A 758 -27.38 -18.28 29.91
N GLN A 759 -28.37 -17.51 29.46
CA GLN A 759 -28.18 -16.40 28.52
C GLN A 759 -27.72 -15.13 29.23
N SER A 760 -28.25 -14.86 30.42
CA SER A 760 -27.81 -13.77 31.29
C SER A 760 -26.34 -13.90 31.66
N ASP A 761 -25.90 -15.09 32.06
CA ASP A 761 -24.50 -15.34 32.46
C ASP A 761 -23.54 -15.18 31.27
N LEU A 762 -23.94 -15.69 30.10
CA LEU A 762 -23.17 -15.53 28.86
C LEU A 762 -23.12 -14.07 28.38
N ALA A 763 -24.24 -13.35 28.43
CA ALA A 763 -24.30 -11.92 28.08
C ALA A 763 -23.45 -11.08 29.03
N HIS A 764 -23.48 -11.38 30.34
CA HIS A 764 -22.68 -10.69 31.34
C HIS A 764 -21.18 -10.95 31.18
N TYR A 765 -20.77 -12.15 30.77
CA TYR A 765 -19.36 -12.51 30.53
C TYR A 765 -18.79 -11.93 29.23
N THR A 766 -19.66 -11.62 28.27
CA THR A 766 -19.29 -11.06 26.96
C THR A 766 -18.96 -9.57 27.05
N LEU A 767 -19.56 -8.84 27.99
CA LEU A 767 -19.34 -7.38 28.11
C LEU A 767 -18.05 -7.01 28.83
N LYS A 768 -17.41 -5.94 28.36
CA LYS A 768 -16.21 -5.31 28.95
C LYS A 768 -16.57 -3.93 29.51
N ASP A 769 -15.91 -3.50 30.59
CA ASP A 769 -16.06 -2.15 31.14
C ASP A 769 -14.71 -1.66 31.73
N PRO A 770 -14.10 -0.58 31.19
CA PRO A 770 -14.51 0.18 30.02
C PRO A 770 -14.11 -0.51 28.69
N TYR A 771 -14.82 -0.16 27.61
CA TYR A 771 -14.35 -0.43 26.25
C TYR A 771 -13.23 0.56 25.86
N ILE A 772 -12.15 0.05 25.27
CA ILE A 772 -10.96 0.85 24.93
C ILE A 772 -10.88 1.04 23.41
N PHE A 773 -11.07 2.27 22.93
CA PHE A 773 -11.12 2.61 21.51
C PHE A 773 -9.94 3.49 21.05
N ASP A 774 -8.72 3.16 21.51
CA ASP A 774 -7.48 3.94 21.25
C ASP A 774 -7.06 4.02 19.77
N PHE A 775 -7.77 3.34 18.86
CA PHE A 775 -7.55 3.43 17.41
C PHE A 775 -8.29 4.62 16.76
N LEU A 776 -9.09 5.36 17.53
CA LEU A 776 -9.78 6.56 17.09
C LEU A 776 -8.88 7.78 17.32
N SER A 777 -8.23 8.29 16.27
CA SER A 777 -7.52 9.58 16.32
C SER A 777 -8.54 10.73 16.21
N ILE A 778 -9.21 11.04 17.32
CA ILE A 778 -10.17 12.15 17.39
C ILE A 778 -9.73 13.05 18.56
N GLY A 779 -9.66 14.36 18.34
CA GLY A 779 -9.25 15.32 19.37
C GLY A 779 -10.30 15.48 20.47
N ASP A 780 -9.91 16.16 21.55
CA ASP A 780 -10.67 16.36 22.80
C ASP A 780 -12.16 16.74 22.66
N ASP A 781 -12.53 17.42 21.57
CA ASP A 781 -13.91 17.87 21.25
C ASP A 781 -14.62 16.96 20.22
N ALA A 782 -14.37 15.65 20.27
CA ALA A 782 -15.03 14.66 19.42
C ALA A 782 -16.57 14.66 19.60
N HIS A 783 -17.31 15.14 18.61
CA HIS A 783 -18.77 15.01 18.59
C HIS A 783 -19.21 13.55 18.35
N GLU A 784 -20.37 13.15 18.85
CA GLU A 784 -20.98 11.81 18.67
C GLU A 784 -20.82 11.24 17.25
N ARG A 785 -21.02 12.07 16.22
CA ARG A 785 -20.90 11.73 14.80
C ARG A 785 -19.46 11.40 14.35
N GLU A 786 -18.45 11.99 14.97
CA GLU A 786 -17.03 11.73 14.68
C GLU A 786 -16.58 10.42 15.34
N VAL A 787 -17.05 10.14 16.57
CA VAL A 787 -16.83 8.86 17.26
C VAL A 787 -17.49 7.72 16.48
N GLU A 788 -18.74 7.90 16.05
CA GLU A 788 -19.46 6.94 15.19
C GLU A 788 -18.70 6.69 13.87
N LYS A 789 -18.27 7.75 13.18
CA LYS A 789 -17.55 7.65 11.90
C LYS A 789 -16.17 6.98 12.06
N GLY A 790 -15.45 7.27 13.14
CA GLY A 790 -14.15 6.66 13.42
C GLY A 790 -14.26 5.18 13.78
N LEU A 791 -15.30 4.79 14.55
CA LEU A 791 -15.57 3.38 14.90
C LEU A 791 -15.91 2.56 13.65
N VAL A 792 -16.62 3.16 12.70
CA VAL A 792 -17.00 2.51 11.44
C VAL A 792 -15.87 2.51 10.40
N GLY A 793 -14.95 3.47 10.44
CA GLY A 793 -13.70 3.39 9.68
C GLY A 793 -12.82 2.20 10.06
N HIS A 794 -13.07 1.61 11.24
CA HIS A 794 -12.30 0.50 11.82
C HIS A 794 -13.22 -0.58 12.42
N VAL A 795 -14.32 -0.96 11.74
CA VAL A 795 -15.28 -1.98 12.22
C VAL A 795 -14.59 -3.26 12.67
N GLU A 796 -13.51 -3.68 11.99
CA GLU A 796 -12.71 -4.84 12.37
C GLU A 796 -12.08 -4.70 13.77
N LYS A 797 -11.45 -3.56 14.07
CA LYS A 797 -10.85 -3.27 15.39
C LYS A 797 -11.91 -3.09 16.48
N PHE A 798 -13.08 -2.55 16.12
CA PHE A 798 -14.23 -2.46 17.01
C PHE A 798 -14.84 -3.83 17.34
N LEU A 799 -15.00 -4.71 16.35
CA LEU A 799 -15.41 -6.10 16.54
C LEU A 799 -14.43 -6.88 17.43
N LEU A 800 -13.11 -6.69 17.25
CA LEU A 800 -12.08 -7.28 18.10
C LEU A 800 -12.19 -6.82 19.57
N GLU A 801 -12.61 -5.58 19.80
CA GLU A 801 -12.83 -5.06 21.15
C GLU A 801 -14.16 -5.53 21.75
N LEU A 802 -15.22 -5.76 20.95
CA LEU A 802 -16.49 -6.34 21.40
C LEU A 802 -16.39 -7.83 21.75
N GLY A 803 -15.59 -8.61 21.01
CA GLY A 803 -15.38 -10.05 21.26
C GLY A 803 -15.99 -10.97 20.21
N GLU A 804 -15.87 -12.28 20.42
CA GLU A 804 -16.27 -13.31 19.44
C GLU A 804 -17.80 -13.49 19.38
N GLY A 805 -18.35 -13.51 18.15
CA GLY A 805 -19.76 -13.85 17.90
C GLY A 805 -20.62 -12.68 17.42
N PHE A 806 -20.10 -11.46 17.36
CA PHE A 806 -20.78 -10.30 16.79
C PHE A 806 -20.67 -10.29 15.25
N ALA A 807 -21.79 -10.06 14.57
CA ALA A 807 -21.88 -9.84 13.14
C ALA A 807 -22.48 -8.44 12.89
N PHE A 808 -21.81 -7.63 12.07
CA PHE A 808 -22.27 -6.27 11.77
C PHE A 808 -23.47 -6.29 10.82
N VAL A 809 -24.57 -5.62 11.19
CA VAL A 809 -25.81 -5.57 10.40
C VAL A 809 -25.94 -4.23 9.67
N GLY A 810 -25.62 -3.11 10.33
CA GLY A 810 -25.64 -1.80 9.69
C GLY A 810 -25.36 -0.63 10.63
N ARG A 811 -25.17 0.56 10.06
CA ARG A 811 -24.95 1.85 10.75
C ARG A 811 -26.04 2.84 10.36
N GLN A 812 -26.44 3.72 11.29
CA GLN A 812 -27.59 4.61 11.11
C GLN A 812 -28.76 3.80 10.55
N PHE A 813 -28.98 2.65 11.19
CA PHE A 813 -29.92 1.66 10.69
C PHE A 813 -31.31 2.27 10.82
N HIS A 814 -31.92 2.49 9.67
CA HIS A 814 -33.22 3.12 9.55
C HIS A 814 -34.30 2.14 10.02
N LEU A 815 -35.09 2.59 10.98
CA LEU A 815 -36.28 1.92 11.47
C LEU A 815 -37.49 2.77 11.10
N ASP A 816 -38.35 2.19 10.27
CA ASP A 816 -39.62 2.76 9.86
C ASP A 816 -40.71 2.31 10.86
N VAL A 817 -41.17 3.23 11.70
CA VAL A 817 -42.17 2.95 12.74
C VAL A 817 -43.30 3.97 12.65
N GLY A 818 -44.35 3.62 11.90
CA GLY A 818 -45.50 4.50 11.68
C GLY A 818 -45.26 5.47 10.54
N ASP A 819 -45.35 6.79 10.81
CA ASP A 819 -45.09 7.87 9.84
C ASP A 819 -43.79 8.65 10.17
N GLU A 820 -42.97 8.14 11.09
CA GLU A 820 -41.72 8.79 11.54
C GLU A 820 -40.50 7.88 11.34
N ASP A 821 -39.39 8.50 10.90
CA ASP A 821 -38.12 7.84 10.65
C ASP A 821 -37.21 7.88 11.88
N PHE A 822 -36.77 6.70 12.35
CA PHE A 822 -35.81 6.57 13.44
C PHE A 822 -34.50 5.95 12.97
N PHE A 823 -33.39 6.32 13.61
CA PHE A 823 -32.05 5.84 13.24
C PHE A 823 -31.31 5.30 14.46
N VAL A 824 -30.92 4.02 14.39
CA VAL A 824 -30.04 3.36 15.37
C VAL A 824 -28.59 3.60 14.98
N ASP A 825 -27.74 4.05 15.90
CA ASP A 825 -26.33 4.34 15.61
C ASP A 825 -25.61 3.13 15.00
N LEU A 826 -25.63 1.99 15.71
CA LEU A 826 -25.04 0.73 15.22
C LEU A 826 -25.92 -0.48 15.57
N LEU A 827 -26.11 -1.36 14.59
CA LEU A 827 -26.86 -2.61 14.75
C LEU A 827 -25.96 -3.83 14.45
N PHE A 828 -25.97 -4.80 15.36
CA PHE A 828 -25.25 -6.07 15.27
C PHE A 828 -26.19 -7.26 15.49
N TYR A 829 -25.75 -8.45 15.11
CA TYR A 829 -26.37 -9.72 15.46
C TYR A 829 -25.34 -10.61 16.17
N HIS A 830 -25.72 -11.27 17.27
CA HIS A 830 -24.82 -12.14 18.01
C HIS A 830 -25.10 -13.62 17.72
N LEU A 831 -24.15 -14.33 17.13
CA LEU A 831 -24.30 -15.70 16.64
C LEU A 831 -24.52 -16.74 17.74
N LYS A 832 -23.84 -16.60 18.90
CA LYS A 832 -24.01 -17.52 20.04
C LYS A 832 -25.29 -17.26 20.86
N LEU A 833 -25.60 -15.99 21.13
CA LEU A 833 -26.82 -15.58 21.84
C LEU A 833 -28.08 -15.65 20.96
N ARG A 834 -27.91 -15.67 19.63
CA ARG A 834 -28.95 -15.63 18.59
C ARG A 834 -29.93 -14.47 18.78
N CYS A 835 -29.42 -13.26 18.96
CA CYS A 835 -30.23 -12.04 19.14
C CYS A 835 -29.59 -10.84 18.44
N PHE A 836 -30.38 -9.81 18.14
CA PHE A 836 -29.83 -8.52 17.73
C PHE A 836 -29.22 -7.78 18.92
N ILE A 837 -28.18 -6.99 18.64
CA ILE A 837 -27.53 -6.09 19.60
C ILE A 837 -27.60 -4.68 19.04
N VAL A 838 -28.35 -3.83 19.72
CA VAL A 838 -28.57 -2.42 19.38
C VAL A 838 -27.58 -1.60 20.20
N ILE A 839 -26.70 -0.83 19.56
CA ILE A 839 -25.70 -0.01 20.25
C ILE A 839 -25.99 1.47 19.98
N GLU A 840 -26.12 2.24 21.06
CA GLU A 840 -26.24 3.70 21.03
C GLU A 840 -24.98 4.34 21.63
N LEU A 841 -24.39 5.28 20.91
CA LEU A 841 -23.18 6.00 21.32
C LEU A 841 -23.56 7.38 21.88
N LYS A 842 -22.94 7.80 22.99
CA LYS A 842 -23.17 9.12 23.59
C LYS A 842 -21.84 9.75 24.04
N ASP A 843 -21.56 10.94 23.53
CA ASP A 843 -20.34 11.71 23.82
C ASP A 843 -20.30 12.36 25.22
N ASN A 844 -21.42 12.28 25.94
CA ASN A 844 -21.64 12.93 27.22
C ASN A 844 -21.97 11.91 28.34
N LYS A 845 -22.17 12.42 29.56
CA LYS A 845 -22.53 11.60 30.72
C LYS A 845 -23.91 10.98 30.52
N PHE A 846 -24.08 9.72 30.93
CA PHE A 846 -25.36 9.03 30.86
C PHE A 846 -26.52 9.85 31.46
N LYS A 847 -27.64 9.91 30.72
CA LYS A 847 -28.92 10.50 31.15
C LYS A 847 -30.06 9.47 31.06
N PRO A 848 -31.07 9.55 31.94
CA PRO A 848 -32.19 8.60 31.95
C PRO A 848 -32.96 8.49 30.62
N GLU A 849 -33.05 9.58 29.86
CA GLU A 849 -33.72 9.63 28.54
C GLU A 849 -33.13 8.64 27.52
N TYR A 850 -31.83 8.33 27.60
CA TYR A 850 -31.17 7.39 26.70
C TYR A 850 -31.69 5.96 26.86
N ALA A 851 -32.03 5.56 28.10
CA ALA A 851 -32.62 4.25 28.36
C ALA A 851 -34.04 4.14 27.77
N GLY A 852 -34.82 5.23 27.81
CA GLY A 852 -36.14 5.28 27.18
C GLY A 852 -36.07 5.09 25.67
N LYS A 853 -35.16 5.81 25.01
CA LYS A 853 -34.90 5.68 23.56
C LYS A 853 -34.42 4.26 23.19
N MET A 854 -33.50 3.70 23.96
CA MET A 854 -33.02 2.32 23.75
C MET A 854 -34.14 1.28 23.91
N ASN A 855 -35.03 1.46 24.89
CA ASN A 855 -36.17 0.57 25.10
C ASN A 855 -37.15 0.58 23.91
N PHE A 856 -37.34 1.74 23.29
CA PHE A 856 -38.10 1.88 22.04
C PHE A 856 -37.41 1.15 20.88
N TYR A 857 -36.11 1.37 20.66
CA TYR A 857 -35.34 0.70 19.61
C TYR A 857 -35.35 -0.82 19.72
N LEU A 858 -35.20 -1.37 20.92
CA LEU A 858 -35.28 -2.82 21.13
C LEU A 858 -36.67 -3.37 20.81
N SER A 859 -37.74 -2.60 21.05
CA SER A 859 -39.09 -3.02 20.71
C SER A 859 -39.30 -3.01 19.19
N ALA A 860 -38.88 -1.94 18.51
CA ALA A 860 -38.96 -1.85 17.06
C ALA A 860 -38.11 -2.93 16.36
N VAL A 861 -36.89 -3.20 16.82
CA VAL A 861 -36.03 -4.26 16.26
C VAL A 861 -36.61 -5.65 16.51
N ASP A 862 -37.15 -5.89 17.71
CA ASP A 862 -37.82 -7.16 18.04
C ASP A 862 -39.07 -7.42 17.19
N ASP A 863 -39.76 -6.37 16.74
CA ASP A 863 -40.99 -6.50 15.96
C ASP A 863 -40.74 -6.51 14.44
N LEU A 864 -39.76 -5.73 13.96
CA LEU A 864 -39.49 -5.55 12.52
C LEU A 864 -38.43 -6.51 11.95
N LEU A 865 -37.42 -6.89 12.75
CA LEU A 865 -36.23 -7.60 12.24
C LEU A 865 -36.04 -9.00 12.83
N LYS A 866 -36.50 -9.22 14.06
CA LYS A 866 -36.30 -10.47 14.79
C LYS A 866 -37.09 -11.62 14.17
N HIS A 867 -36.43 -12.73 13.89
CA HIS A 867 -37.08 -13.97 13.48
C HIS A 867 -37.69 -14.71 14.68
N GLU A 868 -38.71 -15.55 14.48
CA GLU A 868 -39.39 -16.28 15.58
C GLU A 868 -38.46 -17.15 16.44
N THR A 869 -37.32 -17.56 15.90
CA THR A 869 -36.31 -18.38 16.58
C THR A 869 -35.22 -17.57 17.29
N ASP A 870 -35.18 -16.26 17.08
CA ASP A 870 -34.20 -15.38 17.70
C ASP A 870 -34.62 -15.01 19.12
N GLN A 871 -33.63 -14.88 20.00
CA GLN A 871 -33.82 -14.46 21.37
C GLN A 871 -34.04 -12.94 21.47
N PRO A 872 -34.58 -12.44 22.59
CA PRO A 872 -34.82 -11.00 22.78
C PRO A 872 -33.58 -10.15 22.52
N SER A 873 -33.74 -9.07 21.76
CA SER A 873 -32.64 -8.17 21.40
C SER A 873 -32.06 -7.46 22.63
N ILE A 874 -30.75 -7.21 22.64
CA ILE A 874 -30.02 -6.60 23.75
C ILE A 874 -29.57 -5.19 23.37
N GLY A 875 -29.84 -4.21 24.25
CA GLY A 875 -29.39 -2.84 24.08
C GLY A 875 -28.08 -2.57 24.80
N LEU A 876 -27.15 -1.87 24.17
CA LEU A 876 -25.92 -1.39 24.78
C LEU A 876 -25.82 0.12 24.63
N ILE A 877 -25.72 0.83 25.75
CA ILE A 877 -25.49 2.27 25.77
C ILE A 877 -24.03 2.50 26.17
N LEU A 878 -23.27 3.12 25.27
CA LEU A 878 -21.87 3.47 25.50
C LEU A 878 -21.75 4.98 25.73
N CYS A 879 -21.33 5.39 26.93
CA CYS A 879 -21.21 6.80 27.33
C CYS A 879 -19.76 7.15 27.71
N LYS A 880 -19.37 8.44 27.59
CA LYS A 880 -18.06 8.94 28.06
C LYS A 880 -17.88 8.79 29.58
N SER A 881 -18.96 8.88 30.35
CA SER A 881 -18.98 8.57 31.79
C SER A 881 -20.38 8.19 32.28
N LYS A 882 -20.46 7.43 33.38
CA LYS A 882 -21.73 7.04 34.01
C LYS A 882 -21.72 7.25 35.53
N ASN A 883 -22.91 7.37 36.11
CA ASN A 883 -23.09 7.21 37.55
C ASN A 883 -23.82 5.89 37.78
N ASP A 884 -23.15 4.91 38.40
CA ASP A 884 -23.69 3.56 38.57
C ASP A 884 -24.99 3.51 39.39
N VAL A 885 -25.19 4.44 40.32
CA VAL A 885 -26.44 4.51 41.11
C VAL A 885 -27.58 4.98 40.20
N LEU A 886 -27.39 6.09 39.49
CA LEU A 886 -28.38 6.61 38.55
C LEU A 886 -28.72 5.60 37.43
N ALA A 887 -27.70 4.92 36.90
CA ALA A 887 -27.86 3.87 35.90
C ALA A 887 -28.71 2.71 36.44
N LYS A 888 -28.41 2.20 37.64
CA LYS A 888 -29.18 1.12 38.26
C LYS A 888 -30.64 1.51 38.52
N TYR A 889 -30.90 2.72 39.00
CA TYR A 889 -32.26 3.20 39.22
C TYR A 889 -33.04 3.32 37.90
N THR A 890 -32.39 3.79 36.83
CA THR A 890 -33.04 3.92 35.52
C THR A 890 -33.36 2.57 34.88
N LEU A 891 -32.44 1.60 34.98
CA LEU A 891 -32.61 0.28 34.35
C LEU A 891 -33.59 -0.65 35.10
N LYS A 892 -33.91 -0.35 36.36
CA LYS A 892 -34.75 -1.19 37.22
C LYS A 892 -36.17 -1.37 36.67
N ASP A 893 -36.75 -0.30 36.14
CA ASP A 893 -38.12 -0.30 35.64
C ASP A 893 -38.20 -0.52 34.12
N MET A 894 -37.05 -0.77 33.45
CA MET A 894 -37.00 -1.09 32.03
C MET A 894 -37.37 -2.56 31.81
N THR A 895 -38.21 -2.83 30.80
CA THR A 895 -38.70 -4.18 30.50
C THR A 895 -37.79 -4.93 29.53
N LYS A 896 -37.05 -4.23 28.66
CA LYS A 896 -36.08 -4.81 27.72
C LYS A 896 -34.68 -4.96 28.33
N PRO A 897 -33.85 -5.92 27.85
CA PRO A 897 -32.51 -6.15 28.37
C PRO A 897 -31.53 -5.07 27.87
N ILE A 898 -30.98 -4.27 28.79
CA ILE A 898 -30.12 -3.12 28.49
C ILE A 898 -28.86 -3.19 29.36
N GLY A 899 -27.70 -3.06 28.72
CA GLY A 899 -26.40 -2.92 29.35
C GLY A 899 -25.83 -1.51 29.17
N LEU A 900 -25.10 -1.05 30.17
CA LEU A 900 -24.50 0.28 30.20
C LEU A 900 -23.03 0.19 30.58
N ALA A 901 -22.16 0.66 29.68
CA ALA A 901 -20.71 0.63 29.84
C ALA A 901 -20.07 1.98 29.51
N GLU A 902 -18.94 2.28 30.15
CA GLU A 902 -18.13 3.43 29.77
C GLU A 902 -17.22 3.08 28.59
N TYR A 903 -16.92 4.07 27.74
CA TYR A 903 -15.84 3.95 26.78
C TYR A 903 -14.77 5.01 27.02
N ARG A 904 -13.52 4.66 26.74
CA ARG A 904 -12.38 5.58 26.81
C ARG A 904 -11.77 5.74 25.42
N ILE A 905 -11.58 7.00 25.03
CA ILE A 905 -10.72 7.42 23.93
C ILE A 905 -9.51 8.03 24.63
N THR A 906 -8.37 7.33 24.63
CA THR A 906 -7.20 7.82 25.35
C THR A 906 -6.52 8.90 24.51
N GLU A 907 -6.50 10.15 25.00
CA GLU A 907 -5.50 11.12 24.57
C GLU A 907 -4.18 10.85 25.30
N SER A 908 -3.13 10.59 24.51
CA SER A 908 -1.72 10.72 24.88
C SER A 908 -1.08 9.70 25.86
N LEU A 909 0.08 9.21 25.40
CA LEU A 909 1.34 8.97 26.11
C LEU A 909 1.31 8.36 27.55
N PRO A 910 2.02 7.24 27.78
CA PRO A 910 2.29 6.72 29.13
C PRO A 910 2.89 7.79 30.07
N GLU A 911 2.57 7.72 31.37
CA GLU A 911 2.94 8.69 32.43
C GLU A 911 4.43 9.02 32.56
N ASN A 912 5.30 8.32 31.84
CA ASN A 912 6.74 8.49 31.80
C ASN A 912 7.19 9.79 31.11
N ILE A 913 6.27 10.59 30.54
CA ILE A 913 6.57 11.82 29.77
C ILE A 913 5.85 13.06 30.38
N LYS A 914 5.70 13.11 31.71
CA LYS A 914 5.13 14.29 32.41
C LYS A 914 6.14 15.40 32.77
N THR A 915 7.42 15.29 32.42
CA THR A 915 8.47 16.20 32.92
C THR A 915 8.96 17.28 31.97
N ALA A 916 8.25 17.58 30.87
CA ALA A 916 8.73 18.58 29.90
C ALA A 916 7.65 19.51 29.30
N LEU A 917 6.56 19.78 30.03
CA LEU A 917 5.62 20.85 29.67
C LEU A 917 5.42 21.77 30.89
N PRO A 918 5.44 23.11 30.70
CA PRO A 918 5.24 24.07 31.78
C PRO A 918 3.83 23.91 32.38
N THR A 919 3.69 24.18 33.68
CA THR A 919 2.40 24.00 34.38
C THR A 919 1.36 25.03 33.91
N VAL A 920 0.08 24.74 34.14
CA VAL A 920 -1.04 25.63 33.79
C VAL A 920 -0.86 27.03 34.41
N GLU A 921 -0.27 27.10 35.61
CA GLU A 921 0.05 28.35 36.30
C GLU A 921 1.15 29.16 35.60
N GLU A 922 2.13 28.51 34.95
CA GLU A 922 3.18 29.16 34.15
C GLU A 922 2.65 29.67 32.80
N LEU A 923 1.68 28.96 32.21
CA LEU A 923 0.98 29.38 30.99
C LEU A 923 0.03 30.57 31.25
N GLU A 924 -0.66 30.60 32.38
CA GLU A 924 -1.51 31.73 32.79
C GLU A 924 -0.69 32.99 33.14
N ALA A 925 0.51 32.82 33.70
CA ALA A 925 1.44 33.92 33.97
C ALA A 925 2.05 34.54 32.68
N GLU A 926 2.20 33.76 31.61
CA GLU A 926 2.63 34.25 30.29
C GLU A 926 1.48 34.92 29.52
N LEU A 927 0.26 34.39 29.62
CA LEU A 927 -0.93 34.96 28.96
C LEU A 927 -1.39 36.28 29.59
N SER A 928 -1.27 36.43 30.92
CA SER A 928 -1.59 37.70 31.61
C SER A 928 -0.66 38.84 31.20
N LYS A 929 0.64 38.57 30.96
CA LYS A 929 1.60 39.56 30.42
C LYS A 929 1.26 40.06 29.01
N ILE A 930 0.48 39.28 28.24
CA ILE A 930 0.04 39.66 26.90
C ILE A 930 -1.20 40.57 26.96
N SER A 931 -2.05 40.43 27.99
CA SER A 931 -3.28 41.23 28.13
C SER A 931 -3.06 42.68 28.60
N ASP A 932 -1.94 42.99 29.26
CA ASP A 932 -1.63 44.35 29.74
C ASP A 932 -0.92 45.26 28.69
N LYS A 933 -0.71 44.77 27.46
CA LYS A 933 -0.14 45.57 26.35
C LYS A 933 -1.15 46.11 25.35
N GLU A 934 -2.45 45.89 25.57
CA GLU A 934 -3.53 46.50 24.77
C GLU A 934 -4.47 47.40 25.62
N LYS A 935 -3.88 48.20 26.53
CA LYS A 935 -4.50 49.43 27.05
C LYS A 935 -3.59 50.63 26.88
#